data_AF-A0A2U1AVC8-F1
#
_entry.id   AF-A0A2U1AVC8-F1
#
_cell.length_a   1.000
_cell.length_b   1.000
_cell.length_c   1.000
_cell.angle_alpha   90.00
_cell.angle_beta   90.00
_cell.angle_gamma   90.00
#
_symmetry.space_group_name_H-M   'P 1'
#
loop_
_entity.id
_entity.type
_entity.pdbx_description
1 polymer ?
#
loop_
_entity_poly.entity_id
_entity_poly.type
_entity_poly.pdbx_seq_one_letter_code
_entity_poly.pdbx_strand_id
1 'polypeptide(L)'
;MKIQVPVIRKTDVLVIGGTAAACHLASALRRKNRSVFCVTPYTYFGEELCARLDFAPEKLERLNRFGITVWNRNPAGIKQLLDSVLISAGVEYLYQNNPVAPLFDAAGCVRGCLFAGRSGFFAVAAHAVVDASANSVFAPAPARSGRHTVTLNVIGGAAAENFDRAETVGRCDCSGKSLPLVHLEKEYDLADGSIAELSRIDLEMRTLAWAPETLRIADECDFGFRSALPAASPEFPVYPDTADADEVAAAAEANGFGTGWNFAEKGRKYPFDAVSFDTLFRWKECETIPFELNSLPPDAEYDVLVCGGGTGGAPAAISAARAGAKTLCVEKLSIPGGICTAGRIASYWFGNCCGFTEEMDLGVGAMAPADGYVPLKGHSPMERKGAWLTRELFRSGSEVRFNTLCVGAAVQGRKVCGAILAGPWGVTLAAAKAAVDASGNADLVAAAGGPTRPLVEAEPAVQGAGLPPYELDKPCFNTDYLFSCDSDTVDATASFTMAHDKFANHFDVAQILDTRERRRIVGELELQPQDFFAHRRYGDTVVIARSNFDTHGFVLHPMFLLKPAEHQPYYANVPFRALLPKAWEGVLATGLGVSAHRDCMPLIRMQPDVQNQGYAAGLAAATAALEGKGFREIAIRELQRKLVSVKILPETILTEVDSCGGFEDEDTHKELADLFLAPQEAEARLLAKFAASPDLETAELLAFLGNPAGTELLEQTIRETAWDSGWAYRGMGQFGRSASPQDVAIMAYRHTGGDAAPVLEKLKALTPAAEFSHFRAVSLYFSARPCPEAIPELERLLQSEGFRGHAFRTHSDVLDGVRGSVVDTTVRNAQLKELYTAKALKACDPGSRTAAETLRQYREGMQSCYALFAAD
;
A
#
# COMPACT_ATOMS: atom_id res chain seq x y z
N MET A 1 -9.35 -6.34 24.71
CA MET A 1 -7.95 -5.98 25.06
C MET A 1 -7.80 -4.46 25.02
N LYS A 2 -7.12 -3.86 26.01
CA LYS A 2 -6.79 -2.43 25.98
C LYS A 2 -5.49 -2.20 25.21
N ILE A 3 -5.54 -1.36 24.18
CA ILE A 3 -4.35 -0.87 23.46
C ILE A 3 -3.93 0.49 24.01
N GLN A 4 -2.64 0.83 23.86
CA GLN A 4 -2.10 2.16 24.19
C GLN A 4 -2.12 3.02 22.92
N VAL A 5 -3.09 3.93 22.82
CA VAL A 5 -3.27 4.79 21.66
C VAL A 5 -2.38 6.03 21.77
N PRO A 6 -1.43 6.27 20.86
CA PRO A 6 -0.61 7.48 20.88
C PRO A 6 -1.43 8.72 20.55
N VAL A 7 -1.22 9.81 21.30
CA VAL A 7 -1.68 11.15 20.99
C VAL A 7 -0.64 11.82 20.10
N ILE A 8 -0.86 11.79 18.80
CA ILE A 8 0.15 12.22 17.82
C ILE A 8 0.20 13.74 17.66
N ARG A 9 -0.87 14.42 18.09
CA ARG A 9 -0.99 15.86 17.96
C ARG A 9 -1.90 16.47 19.03
N LYS A 10 -1.51 17.66 19.49
CA LYS A 10 -2.33 18.59 20.27
C LYS A 10 -2.48 19.86 19.42
N THR A 11 -3.70 20.26 19.09
CA THR A 11 -4.00 21.37 18.17
C THR A 11 -5.12 22.25 18.73
N ASP A 12 -5.24 23.51 18.32
CA ASP A 12 -6.38 24.33 18.76
C ASP A 12 -7.67 23.82 18.12
N VAL A 13 -7.63 23.53 16.81
CA VAL A 13 -8.77 23.00 16.06
C VAL A 13 -8.41 21.73 15.31
N LEU A 14 -9.21 20.68 15.50
CA LEU A 14 -9.18 19.46 14.68
C LEU A 14 -10.32 19.51 13.66
N VAL A 15 -10.00 19.30 12.39
CA VAL A 15 -11.01 19.18 11.32
C VAL A 15 -11.08 17.73 10.87
N ILE A 16 -12.28 17.14 10.95
CA ILE A 16 -12.56 15.76 10.53
C ILE A 16 -13.35 15.79 9.23
N GLY A 17 -12.91 15.02 8.24
CA GLY A 17 -13.41 15.12 6.87
C GLY A 17 -12.70 16.22 6.10
N GLY A 18 -13.02 16.32 4.82
CA GLY A 18 -12.23 17.08 3.88
C GLY A 18 -13.00 17.98 2.93
N THR A 19 -14.19 18.45 3.29
CA THR A 19 -14.99 19.27 2.37
C THR A 19 -14.28 20.57 1.96
N ALA A 20 -14.67 21.16 0.83
CA ALA A 20 -14.13 22.47 0.43
C ALA A 20 -14.47 23.55 1.46
N ALA A 21 -15.64 23.47 2.11
CA ALA A 21 -16.01 24.37 3.21
C ALA A 21 -15.07 24.17 4.42
N ALA A 22 -14.77 22.92 4.79
CA ALA A 22 -13.84 22.60 5.87
C ALA A 22 -12.42 23.13 5.59
N CYS A 23 -11.94 23.01 4.35
CA CYS A 23 -10.64 23.55 3.94
C CYS A 23 -10.59 25.08 4.04
N HIS A 24 -11.69 25.75 3.67
CA HIS A 24 -11.82 27.20 3.81
C HIS A 24 -11.78 27.64 5.27
N LEU A 25 -12.55 26.98 6.13
CA LEU A 25 -12.58 27.23 7.56
C LEU A 25 -11.19 26.99 8.20
N ALA A 26 -10.52 25.89 7.86
CA ALA A 26 -9.16 25.58 8.33
C ALA A 26 -8.16 26.69 7.96
N SER A 27 -8.18 27.16 6.71
CA SER A 27 -7.33 28.27 6.25
C SER A 27 -7.65 29.58 6.98
N ALA A 28 -8.93 29.88 7.20
CA ALA A 28 -9.36 31.07 7.93
C ALA A 28 -8.88 31.05 9.40
N LEU A 29 -8.98 29.89 10.06
CA LEU A 29 -8.50 29.68 11.43
C LEU A 29 -6.98 29.85 11.57
N ARG A 30 -6.20 29.35 10.60
CA ARG A 30 -4.74 29.60 10.54
C ARG A 30 -4.39 31.09 10.46
N ARG A 31 -5.13 31.87 9.65
CA ARG A 31 -4.94 33.33 9.56
C ARG A 31 -5.28 34.06 10.86
N LYS A 32 -6.06 33.43 11.74
CA LYS A 32 -6.36 33.88 13.11
C LYS A 32 -5.37 33.31 14.14
N ASN A 33 -4.18 32.86 13.71
CA ASN A 33 -3.12 32.29 14.54
C ASN A 33 -3.53 31.06 15.37
N ARG A 34 -4.51 30.28 14.91
CA ARG A 34 -4.83 28.98 15.50
C ARG A 34 -4.02 27.88 14.84
N SER A 35 -3.58 26.89 15.60
CA SER A 35 -3.08 25.63 15.08
C SER A 35 -4.25 24.77 14.61
N VAL A 36 -4.12 24.20 13.40
CA VAL A 36 -5.17 23.40 12.78
C VAL A 36 -4.56 22.11 12.26
N PHE A 37 -5.23 20.99 12.51
CA PHE A 37 -4.87 19.68 11.98
C PHE A 37 -6.09 19.05 11.31
N CYS A 38 -5.95 18.63 10.05
CA CYS A 38 -7.05 18.03 9.29
C CYS A 38 -6.84 16.52 9.12
N VAL A 39 -7.90 15.74 9.24
CA VAL A 39 -7.86 14.29 8.99
C VAL A 39 -9.08 13.91 8.16
N THR A 40 -8.85 13.23 7.03
CA THR A 40 -9.93 12.75 6.15
C THR A 40 -9.76 11.26 5.83
N PRO A 41 -10.87 10.50 5.66
CA PRO A 41 -10.80 9.10 5.24
C PRO A 41 -10.42 8.94 3.75
N TYR A 42 -10.47 10.01 2.95
CA TYR A 42 -10.14 9.96 1.52
C TYR A 42 -8.65 10.19 1.27
N THR A 43 -8.21 9.98 0.03
CA THR A 43 -6.85 10.30 -0.43
C THR A 43 -6.69 11.76 -0.84
N TYR A 44 -7.68 12.61 -0.56
CA TYR A 44 -7.77 13.97 -1.04
C TYR A 44 -8.78 14.80 -0.24
N PHE A 45 -8.73 16.12 -0.41
CA PHE A 45 -9.77 17.05 0.02
C PHE A 45 -10.77 17.35 -1.12
N GLY A 46 -11.96 17.85 -0.77
CA GLY A 46 -13.08 18.12 -1.68
C GLY A 46 -13.98 16.90 -1.88
N GLU A 47 -14.13 16.04 -0.87
CA GLU A 47 -14.89 14.78 -0.94
C GLU A 47 -16.34 14.94 -1.42
N GLU A 48 -17.02 16.01 -1.03
CA GLU A 48 -18.38 16.31 -1.46
C GLU A 48 -18.51 16.64 -2.95
N LEU A 49 -17.40 17.03 -3.59
CA LEU A 49 -17.32 17.32 -5.02
C LEU A 49 -16.72 16.13 -5.77
N CYS A 50 -15.51 15.72 -5.39
CA CYS A 50 -14.73 14.72 -6.11
C CYS A 50 -15.27 13.30 -5.93
N ALA A 51 -15.65 12.90 -4.71
CA ALA A 51 -16.13 11.54 -4.46
C ALA A 51 -17.51 11.32 -5.07
N ARG A 52 -18.35 12.37 -5.13
CA ARG A 52 -19.69 12.33 -5.70
C ARG A 52 -19.76 12.74 -7.17
N LEU A 53 -18.64 13.16 -7.77
CA LEU A 53 -18.59 13.79 -9.10
C LEU A 53 -19.62 14.92 -9.27
N ASP A 54 -19.74 15.75 -8.24
CA ASP A 54 -20.79 16.76 -8.11
C ASP A 54 -20.24 18.16 -8.42
N PHE A 55 -20.15 18.46 -9.70
CA PHE A 55 -19.51 19.65 -10.24
C PHE A 55 -20.50 20.71 -10.72
N ALA A 56 -21.68 20.77 -10.10
CA ALA A 56 -22.67 21.78 -10.43
C ALA A 56 -22.04 23.20 -10.33
N PRO A 57 -22.32 24.12 -11.27
CA PRO A 57 -21.66 25.43 -11.33
C PRO A 57 -21.68 26.18 -10.01
N GLU A 58 -22.82 26.18 -9.31
CA GLU A 58 -23.01 26.83 -8.02
C GLU A 58 -22.16 26.23 -6.89
N LYS A 59 -21.76 24.96 -7.00
CA LYS A 59 -20.84 24.31 -6.04
C LYS A 59 -19.39 24.67 -6.36
N LEU A 60 -19.02 24.64 -7.64
CA LEU A 60 -17.69 25.07 -8.08
C LEU A 60 -17.44 26.55 -7.80
N GLU A 61 -18.47 27.41 -7.92
CA GLU A 61 -18.39 28.83 -7.57
C GLU A 61 -18.03 29.06 -6.10
N ARG A 62 -18.32 28.11 -5.19
CA ARG A 62 -17.92 28.21 -3.77
C ARG A 62 -16.41 28.14 -3.61
N LEU A 63 -15.68 27.52 -4.54
CA LEU A 63 -14.22 27.50 -4.54
C LEU A 63 -13.63 28.91 -4.76
N ASN A 64 -14.40 29.85 -5.34
CA ASN A 64 -13.96 31.25 -5.46
C ASN A 64 -13.75 31.92 -4.10
N ARG A 65 -14.31 31.38 -3.00
CA ARG A 65 -14.09 31.88 -1.62
C ARG A 65 -12.62 31.81 -1.19
N PHE A 66 -11.80 30.99 -1.85
CA PHE A 66 -10.36 30.94 -1.60
C PHE A 66 -9.60 32.13 -2.21
N GLY A 67 -10.25 32.95 -3.05
CA GLY A 67 -9.60 34.05 -3.76
C GLY A 67 -8.65 33.58 -4.87
N ILE A 68 -8.74 32.30 -5.25
CA ILE A 68 -7.92 31.65 -6.28
C ILE A 68 -8.85 31.16 -7.38
N THR A 69 -8.49 31.45 -8.64
CA THR A 69 -9.25 30.95 -9.79
C THR A 69 -8.97 29.46 -10.01
N VAL A 70 -10.04 28.66 -10.01
CA VAL A 70 -10.00 27.24 -10.38
C VAL A 70 -9.73 27.13 -11.88
N TRP A 71 -8.48 26.89 -12.26
CA TRP A 71 -8.06 26.80 -13.66
C TRP A 71 -8.36 25.43 -14.28
N ASN A 72 -8.30 24.35 -13.49
CA ASN A 72 -8.80 23.02 -13.84
C ASN A 72 -9.96 22.65 -12.90
N ARG A 73 -11.15 22.49 -13.49
CA ARG A 73 -12.39 22.20 -12.75
C ARG A 73 -12.65 20.70 -12.55
N ASN A 74 -11.77 19.85 -13.07
CA ASN A 74 -11.82 18.42 -12.85
C ASN A 74 -11.22 18.06 -11.47
N PRO A 75 -11.47 16.83 -10.96
CA PRO A 75 -10.93 16.37 -9.68
C PRO A 75 -9.45 16.69 -9.43
N ALA A 76 -8.53 16.44 -10.37
CA ALA A 76 -7.11 16.70 -10.13
C ALA A 76 -6.83 18.17 -9.76
N GLY A 77 -7.45 19.11 -10.48
CA GLY A 77 -7.31 20.54 -10.23
C GLY A 77 -7.92 20.99 -8.91
N ILE A 78 -9.08 20.43 -8.54
CA ILE A 78 -9.74 20.72 -7.25
C ILE A 78 -8.87 20.22 -6.09
N LYS A 79 -8.36 18.99 -6.17
CA LYS A 79 -7.51 18.38 -5.13
C LYS A 79 -6.23 19.18 -4.93
N GLN A 80 -5.54 19.51 -6.03
CA GLN A 80 -4.33 20.34 -6.00
C GLN A 80 -4.57 21.73 -5.41
N LEU A 81 -5.69 22.37 -5.76
CA LEU A 81 -6.06 23.68 -5.22
C LEU A 81 -6.23 23.61 -3.70
N LEU A 82 -6.98 22.62 -3.21
CA LEU A 82 -7.26 22.49 -1.78
C LEU A 82 -6.00 22.16 -0.99
N ASP A 83 -5.13 21.29 -1.50
CA ASP A 83 -3.81 21.03 -0.92
C ASP A 83 -2.98 22.32 -0.86
N SER A 84 -2.90 23.06 -1.96
CA SER A 84 -2.15 24.32 -2.02
C SER A 84 -2.65 25.35 -1.03
N VAL A 85 -3.97 25.46 -0.84
CA VAL A 85 -4.58 26.37 0.15
C VAL A 85 -4.18 25.98 1.58
N LEU A 86 -4.23 24.69 1.90
CA LEU A 86 -3.90 24.19 3.23
C LEU A 86 -2.41 24.32 3.52
N ILE A 87 -1.55 23.92 2.58
CA ILE A 87 -0.09 24.00 2.68
C ILE A 87 0.35 25.46 2.82
N SER A 88 -0.18 26.36 1.99
CA SER A 88 0.16 27.80 2.06
C SER A 88 -0.29 28.45 3.37
N ALA A 89 -1.35 27.94 4.00
CA ALA A 89 -1.80 28.37 5.32
C ALA A 89 -1.03 27.71 6.47
N GLY A 90 -0.13 26.77 6.17
CA GLY A 90 0.59 25.97 7.15
C GLY A 90 -0.33 25.06 7.97
N VAL A 91 -1.39 24.53 7.35
CA VAL A 91 -2.22 23.47 7.92
C VAL A 91 -1.53 22.13 7.67
N GLU A 92 -1.44 21.31 8.71
CA GLU A 92 -0.97 19.92 8.58
C GLU A 92 -2.15 18.97 8.49
N TYR A 93 -1.99 17.87 7.77
CA TYR A 93 -3.07 16.93 7.55
C TYR A 93 -2.61 15.49 7.34
N LEU A 94 -3.57 14.56 7.44
CA LEU A 94 -3.40 13.15 7.08
C LEU A 94 -4.59 12.64 6.26
N TYR A 95 -4.27 11.84 5.23
CA TYR A 95 -5.24 11.13 4.40
C TYR A 95 -5.46 9.69 4.84
N GLN A 96 -6.55 9.07 4.39
CA GLN A 96 -6.86 7.64 4.59
C GLN A 96 -6.97 7.20 6.06
N ASN A 97 -7.50 8.06 6.93
CA ASN A 97 -7.76 7.71 8.32
C ASN A 97 -9.23 7.94 8.68
N ASN A 98 -9.88 6.90 9.19
CA ASN A 98 -11.28 6.93 9.56
C ASN A 98 -11.45 7.40 11.00
N PRO A 99 -12.40 8.30 11.29
CA PRO A 99 -12.76 8.64 12.66
C PRO A 99 -13.45 7.44 13.33
N VAL A 100 -13.08 7.15 14.58
CA VAL A 100 -13.53 5.97 15.33
C VAL A 100 -14.45 6.38 16.48
N ALA A 101 -13.99 7.30 17.32
CA ALA A 101 -14.68 7.69 18.53
C ALA A 101 -14.25 9.09 19.02
N PRO A 102 -15.14 9.82 19.71
CA PRO A 102 -14.78 11.06 20.40
C PRO A 102 -13.75 10.84 21.50
N LEU A 103 -12.80 11.76 21.64
CA LEU A 103 -11.92 11.84 22.80
C LEU A 103 -12.53 12.78 23.85
N PHE A 104 -12.60 12.35 25.11
CA PHE A 104 -13.15 13.13 26.21
C PHE A 104 -12.09 13.47 27.26
N ASP A 105 -12.23 14.59 27.97
CA ASP A 105 -11.48 14.86 29.19
C ASP A 105 -12.17 14.27 30.45
N ALA A 106 -11.55 14.45 31.61
CA ALA A 106 -12.09 13.98 32.89
C ALA A 106 -13.44 14.64 33.28
N ALA A 107 -13.78 15.79 32.70
CA ALA A 107 -15.07 16.46 32.91
C ALA A 107 -16.15 15.95 31.94
N GLY A 108 -15.80 15.04 31.02
CA GLY A 108 -16.71 14.51 30.00
C GLY A 108 -16.87 15.44 28.79
N CYS A 109 -16.02 16.45 28.64
CA CYS A 109 -16.07 17.37 27.50
C CYS A 109 -15.33 16.78 26.30
N VAL A 110 -15.82 17.03 25.08
CA VAL A 110 -15.14 16.58 23.85
C VAL A 110 -13.85 17.38 23.64
N ARG A 111 -12.73 16.67 23.45
CA ARG A 111 -11.38 17.22 23.28
C ARG A 111 -10.60 16.57 22.14
N GLY A 112 -11.28 16.04 21.13
CA GLY A 112 -10.63 15.47 19.95
C GLY A 112 -11.30 14.19 19.45
N CYS A 113 -10.52 13.36 18.75
CA CYS A 113 -11.01 12.14 18.13
C CYS A 113 -9.93 11.04 18.08
N LEU A 114 -10.38 9.80 18.20
CA LEU A 114 -9.66 8.59 17.87
C LEU A 114 -9.80 8.31 16.37
N PHE A 115 -8.71 7.98 15.71
CA PHE A 115 -8.66 7.60 14.31
C PHE A 115 -8.09 6.19 14.15
N ALA A 116 -8.44 5.54 13.05
CA ALA A 116 -7.86 4.28 12.61
C ALA A 116 -7.52 4.33 11.13
N GLY A 117 -6.33 3.84 10.80
CA GLY A 117 -5.86 3.66 9.42
C GLY A 117 -4.82 2.55 9.37
N ARG A 118 -4.08 2.46 8.27
CA ARG A 118 -3.04 1.41 8.09
C ARG A 118 -1.87 1.50 9.06
N SER A 119 -1.64 2.67 9.65
CA SER A 119 -0.62 2.85 10.69
C SER A 119 -1.08 2.39 12.06
N GLY A 120 -2.36 2.05 12.21
CA GLY A 120 -2.99 1.67 13.47
C GLY A 120 -3.93 2.73 14.02
N PHE A 121 -4.19 2.62 15.33
CA PHE A 121 -5.01 3.56 16.07
C PHE A 121 -4.18 4.72 16.62
N PHE A 122 -4.67 5.95 16.49
CA PHE A 122 -4.04 7.14 17.05
C PHE A 122 -5.07 8.20 17.40
N ALA A 123 -4.73 9.12 18.30
CA ALA A 123 -5.61 10.20 18.72
C ALA A 123 -5.03 11.58 18.36
N VAL A 124 -5.93 12.51 18.08
CA VAL A 124 -5.61 13.94 18.00
C VAL A 124 -6.44 14.66 19.05
N ALA A 125 -5.76 15.38 19.94
CA ALA A 125 -6.39 16.21 20.96
C ALA A 125 -6.59 17.64 20.45
N ALA A 126 -7.74 18.25 20.74
CA ALA A 126 -8.10 19.58 20.29
C ALA A 126 -8.94 20.39 21.30
N HIS A 127 -8.87 21.72 21.22
CA HIS A 127 -9.73 22.62 21.99
C HIS A 127 -11.15 22.72 21.41
N ALA A 128 -11.25 22.65 20.08
CA ALA A 128 -12.51 22.56 19.34
C ALA A 128 -12.38 21.56 18.17
N VAL A 129 -13.50 21.00 17.75
CA VAL A 129 -13.56 20.05 16.63
C VAL A 129 -14.51 20.58 15.56
N VAL A 130 -14.14 20.46 14.30
CA VAL A 130 -15.03 20.66 13.15
C VAL A 130 -15.29 19.28 12.55
N ASP A 131 -16.55 18.86 12.53
CA ASP A 131 -16.96 17.60 11.89
C ASP A 131 -17.62 17.90 10.54
N ALA A 132 -16.84 17.67 9.49
CA ALA A 132 -17.24 17.79 8.09
C ALA A 132 -17.50 16.42 7.45
N SER A 133 -17.44 15.33 8.21
CA SER A 133 -17.58 13.97 7.68
C SER A 133 -19.04 13.67 7.28
N ALA A 134 -19.22 12.87 6.24
CA ALA A 134 -20.56 12.59 5.67
C ALA A 134 -21.56 12.00 6.68
N ASN A 135 -21.09 11.20 7.65
CA ASN A 135 -21.94 10.50 8.62
C ASN A 135 -21.86 11.04 10.07
N SER A 136 -21.06 12.09 10.29
CA SER A 136 -20.79 12.76 11.57
C SER A 136 -20.50 11.82 12.75
N VAL A 137 -19.23 11.64 13.08
CA VAL A 137 -18.78 10.72 14.14
C VAL A 137 -19.33 11.08 15.53
N PHE A 138 -19.67 12.34 15.78
CA PHE A 138 -20.18 12.81 17.08
C PHE A 138 -21.71 12.82 17.20
N ALA A 139 -22.44 12.39 16.18
CA ALA A 139 -23.91 12.41 16.17
C ALA A 139 -24.52 10.99 16.22
N PRO A 140 -25.72 10.81 16.82
CA PRO A 140 -26.46 9.55 16.73
C PRO A 140 -26.85 9.27 15.28
N ALA A 141 -26.61 8.04 14.81
CA ALA A 141 -27.10 7.63 13.49
C ALA A 141 -28.65 7.75 13.44
N PRO A 142 -29.23 8.45 12.45
CA PRO A 142 -30.68 8.51 12.31
C PRO A 142 -31.28 7.11 12.09
N ALA A 143 -32.58 6.95 12.40
CA ALA A 143 -33.30 5.74 12.01
C ALA A 143 -33.35 5.66 10.48
N ARG A 144 -32.85 4.56 9.91
CA ARG A 144 -32.63 4.39 8.47
C ARG A 144 -33.70 3.55 7.77
N SER A 145 -34.69 3.02 8.48
CA SER A 145 -35.77 2.23 7.87
C SER A 145 -36.73 3.07 7.03
N GLY A 146 -37.39 2.47 6.05
CA GLY A 146 -38.40 3.09 5.19
C GLY A 146 -37.86 3.47 3.81
N ARG A 147 -38.63 4.27 3.07
CA ARG A 147 -38.34 4.60 1.67
C ARG A 147 -37.29 5.71 1.56
N HIS A 148 -36.24 5.44 0.80
CA HIS A 148 -35.13 6.38 0.55
C HIS A 148 -34.73 6.39 -0.91
N THR A 149 -34.40 7.56 -1.41
CA THR A 149 -33.82 7.73 -2.75
C THR A 149 -32.31 7.69 -2.63
N VAL A 150 -31.69 6.72 -3.33
CA VAL A 150 -30.24 6.61 -3.43
C VAL A 150 -29.82 7.16 -4.79
N THR A 151 -28.79 7.99 -4.79
CA THR A 151 -28.30 8.64 -6.01
C THR A 151 -26.85 8.30 -6.33
N LEU A 152 -26.51 8.28 -7.61
CA LEU A 152 -25.18 8.00 -8.11
C LEU A 152 -24.91 8.79 -9.40
N ASN A 153 -23.75 9.44 -9.48
CA ASN A 153 -23.34 10.16 -10.68
C ASN A 153 -22.37 9.32 -11.52
N VAL A 154 -22.49 9.43 -12.84
CA VAL A 154 -21.59 8.79 -13.81
C VAL A 154 -21.20 9.76 -14.92
N ILE A 155 -20.00 9.59 -15.50
CA ILE A 155 -19.52 10.36 -16.64
C ILE A 155 -19.51 9.47 -17.89
N GLY A 156 -20.03 10.00 -19.00
CA GLY A 156 -20.21 9.25 -20.24
C GLY A 156 -21.64 8.69 -20.36
N GLY A 157 -21.77 7.42 -20.72
CA GLY A 157 -23.07 6.74 -20.76
C GLY A 157 -23.48 6.10 -19.43
N ALA A 158 -24.77 5.83 -19.31
CA ALA A 158 -25.37 5.10 -18.19
C ALA A 158 -26.47 4.16 -18.73
N ALA A 159 -26.70 3.04 -18.05
CA ALA A 159 -27.86 2.19 -18.31
C ALA A 159 -29.12 2.77 -17.63
N ALA A 160 -29.57 3.91 -18.16
CA ALA A 160 -30.62 4.76 -17.61
C ALA A 160 -31.95 4.02 -17.40
N GLU A 161 -32.22 2.98 -18.17
CA GLU A 161 -33.43 2.14 -18.09
C GLU A 161 -33.59 1.39 -16.75
N ASN A 162 -32.51 1.26 -15.96
CA ASN A 162 -32.53 0.57 -14.67
C ASN A 162 -32.94 1.47 -13.48
N PHE A 163 -33.14 2.76 -13.72
CA PHE A 163 -33.31 3.81 -12.70
C PHE A 163 -34.68 4.47 -12.80
N ASP A 164 -35.17 4.97 -11.66
CA ASP A 164 -36.46 5.68 -11.59
C ASP A 164 -36.36 7.07 -12.23
N ARG A 165 -35.18 7.69 -12.13
CA ARG A 165 -34.82 8.92 -12.84
C ARG A 165 -33.37 8.86 -13.28
N ALA A 166 -33.11 9.32 -14.50
CA ALA A 166 -31.77 9.52 -15.04
C ALA A 166 -31.75 10.82 -15.84
N GLU A 167 -30.86 11.75 -15.49
CA GLU A 167 -30.79 13.06 -16.14
C GLU A 167 -29.36 13.55 -16.33
N THR A 168 -29.10 14.28 -17.41
CA THR A 168 -27.82 14.94 -17.61
C THR A 168 -27.81 16.26 -16.83
N VAL A 169 -27.05 16.31 -15.74
CA VAL A 169 -26.97 17.48 -14.84
C VAL A 169 -25.81 18.43 -15.18
N GLY A 170 -24.90 18.00 -16.05
CA GLY A 170 -23.76 18.82 -16.42
C GLY A 170 -22.89 18.17 -17.48
N ARG A 171 -21.70 18.75 -17.69
CA ARG A 171 -20.68 18.21 -18.58
C ARG A 171 -19.30 18.33 -17.96
N CYS A 172 -18.44 17.35 -18.21
CA CYS A 172 -17.04 17.34 -17.81
C CYS A 172 -16.15 17.38 -19.05
N ASP A 173 -15.16 18.26 -19.06
CA ASP A 173 -14.23 18.37 -20.18
C ASP A 173 -12.96 17.55 -19.91
N CYS A 174 -12.63 16.62 -20.82
CA CYS A 174 -11.47 15.74 -20.72
C CYS A 174 -10.91 15.48 -22.13
N SER A 175 -9.59 15.63 -22.31
CA SER A 175 -8.93 15.39 -23.61
C SER A 175 -9.58 16.12 -24.81
N GLY A 176 -10.08 17.36 -24.60
CA GLY A 176 -10.77 18.15 -25.62
C GLY A 176 -12.18 17.69 -25.97
N LYS A 177 -12.74 16.72 -25.24
CA LYS A 177 -14.12 16.24 -25.36
C LYS A 177 -14.93 16.77 -24.18
N SER A 178 -16.14 17.22 -24.46
CA SER A 178 -17.13 17.52 -23.41
C SER A 178 -18.04 16.31 -23.23
N LEU A 179 -17.99 15.67 -22.07
CA LEU A 179 -18.68 14.43 -21.75
C LEU A 179 -19.88 14.70 -20.83
N PRO A 180 -21.04 14.06 -21.03
CA PRO A 180 -22.18 14.24 -20.14
C PRO A 180 -21.89 13.69 -18.74
N LEU A 181 -22.33 14.43 -17.72
CA LEU A 181 -22.44 13.98 -16.33
C LEU A 181 -23.90 13.62 -16.09
N VAL A 182 -24.16 12.34 -15.83
CA VAL A 182 -25.50 11.78 -15.67
C VAL A 182 -25.76 11.47 -14.20
N HIS A 183 -26.83 12.05 -13.67
CA HIS A 183 -27.35 11.79 -12.34
C HIS A 183 -28.39 10.66 -12.40
N LEU A 184 -28.22 9.66 -11.55
CA LEU A 184 -29.09 8.48 -11.47
C LEU A 184 -29.75 8.44 -10.10
N GLU A 185 -31.07 8.19 -10.06
CA GLU A 185 -31.84 8.04 -8.83
C GLU A 185 -32.60 6.70 -8.84
N LYS A 186 -32.60 6.03 -7.69
CA LYS A 186 -33.39 4.82 -7.48
C LYS A 186 -33.95 4.78 -6.06
N GLU A 187 -35.22 4.44 -5.93
CA GLU A 187 -35.89 4.29 -4.64
C GLU A 187 -35.66 2.89 -4.08
N TYR A 188 -35.31 2.84 -2.79
CA TYR A 188 -35.18 1.62 -2.01
C TYR A 188 -36.06 1.72 -0.75
N ASP A 189 -36.65 0.61 -0.33
CA ASP A 189 -37.30 0.49 0.97
C ASP A 189 -36.36 -0.25 1.91
N LEU A 190 -35.73 0.49 2.83
CA LEU A 190 -34.76 -0.05 3.77
C LEU A 190 -35.48 -0.75 4.92
N ALA A 191 -35.14 -2.01 5.15
CA ALA A 191 -35.72 -2.80 6.24
C ALA A 191 -35.22 -2.29 7.60
N ASP A 192 -33.90 -2.14 7.74
CA ASP A 192 -33.26 -1.72 8.99
C ASP A 192 -32.09 -0.72 8.79
N GLY A 193 -31.62 -0.55 7.55
CA GLY A 193 -30.47 0.29 7.23
C GLY A 193 -29.17 -0.19 7.86
N SER A 194 -29.07 -1.50 8.08
CA SER A 194 -27.84 -2.18 8.48
C SER A 194 -26.73 -1.95 7.46
N ILE A 195 -25.47 -2.05 7.90
CA ILE A 195 -24.30 -1.87 7.02
C ILE A 195 -24.38 -2.86 5.84
N ALA A 196 -24.82 -4.10 6.08
CA ALA A 196 -24.99 -5.11 5.05
C ALA A 196 -26.04 -4.70 4.00
N GLU A 197 -27.18 -4.15 4.42
CA GLU A 197 -28.21 -3.65 3.50
C GLU A 197 -27.72 -2.47 2.67
N LEU A 198 -27.06 -1.49 3.30
CA LEU A 198 -26.49 -0.32 2.60
C LEU A 198 -25.40 -0.72 1.61
N SER A 199 -24.55 -1.67 1.99
CA SER A 199 -23.45 -2.16 1.13
C SER A 199 -23.97 -2.97 -0.05
N ARG A 200 -25.05 -3.75 0.14
CA ARG A 200 -25.76 -4.44 -0.95
C ARG A 200 -26.32 -3.43 -1.96
N ILE A 201 -26.93 -2.35 -1.48
CA ILE A 201 -27.50 -1.29 -2.34
C ILE A 201 -26.40 -0.54 -3.09
N ASP A 202 -25.27 -0.21 -2.45
CA ASP A 202 -24.13 0.42 -3.13
C ASP A 202 -23.59 -0.46 -4.27
N LEU A 203 -23.41 -1.76 -4.01
CA LEU A 203 -22.98 -2.73 -5.04
C LEU A 203 -23.99 -2.87 -6.19
N GLU A 204 -25.28 -2.89 -5.86
CA GLU A 204 -26.38 -2.96 -6.83
C GLU A 204 -26.42 -1.71 -7.71
N MET A 205 -26.41 -0.51 -7.12
CA MET A 205 -26.38 0.77 -7.83
C MET A 205 -25.24 0.83 -8.84
N ARG A 206 -24.02 0.44 -8.44
CA ARG A 206 -22.84 0.39 -9.33
C ARG A 206 -22.99 -0.61 -10.47
N THR A 207 -23.59 -1.77 -10.17
CA THR A 207 -23.84 -2.82 -11.18
C THR A 207 -24.88 -2.37 -12.22
N LEU A 208 -25.95 -1.72 -11.77
CA LEU A 208 -27.04 -1.23 -12.61
C LEU A 208 -26.66 0.00 -13.43
N ALA A 209 -25.79 0.88 -12.91
CA ALA A 209 -25.41 2.14 -13.55
C ALA A 209 -24.60 1.94 -14.83
N TRP A 210 -23.78 0.89 -14.90
CA TRP A 210 -22.78 0.74 -15.94
C TRP A 210 -23.38 0.38 -17.32
N ALA A 211 -22.92 1.09 -18.35
CA ALA A 211 -23.12 0.82 -19.77
C ALA A 211 -21.76 0.82 -20.51
N PRO A 212 -21.65 0.28 -21.75
CA PRO A 212 -20.40 0.26 -22.51
C PRO A 212 -19.72 1.62 -22.70
N GLU A 213 -20.48 2.71 -22.69
CA GLU A 213 -20.04 4.10 -22.81
C GLU A 213 -19.73 4.78 -21.46
N THR A 214 -19.91 4.09 -20.33
CA THR A 214 -19.54 4.62 -19.01
C THR A 214 -18.02 4.76 -18.90
N LEU A 215 -17.55 5.96 -18.58
CA LEU A 215 -16.13 6.30 -18.46
C LEU A 215 -15.67 6.54 -17.02
N ARG A 216 -16.60 6.82 -16.11
CA ARG A 216 -16.34 6.93 -14.67
C ARG A 216 -17.65 6.77 -13.91
N ILE A 217 -17.59 6.05 -12.80
CA ILE A 217 -18.64 6.04 -11.77
C ILE A 217 -18.11 6.81 -10.55
N ALA A 218 -18.96 7.58 -9.88
CA ALA A 218 -18.61 8.27 -8.65
C ALA A 218 -18.07 7.30 -7.57
N ASP A 219 -17.22 7.80 -6.70
CA ASP A 219 -16.65 7.02 -5.61
C ASP A 219 -17.71 6.63 -4.57
N GLU A 220 -18.80 7.38 -4.49
CA GLU A 220 -19.86 7.18 -3.50
C GLU A 220 -21.26 7.29 -4.07
N CYS A 221 -22.15 6.43 -3.58
CA CYS A 221 -23.58 6.68 -3.62
C CYS A 221 -23.94 7.70 -2.53
N ASP A 222 -24.88 8.61 -2.83
CA ASP A 222 -25.51 9.43 -1.81
C ASP A 222 -26.83 8.78 -1.39
N PHE A 223 -26.88 8.34 -0.14
CA PHE A 223 -28.07 7.75 0.47
C PHE A 223 -29.03 8.81 1.06
N GLY A 224 -28.66 10.09 1.04
CA GLY A 224 -29.47 11.17 1.59
C GLY A 224 -29.49 11.24 3.12
N PHE A 225 -28.71 10.39 3.81
CA PHE A 225 -28.54 10.44 5.25
C PHE A 225 -27.48 11.48 5.62
N ARG A 226 -27.84 12.48 6.43
CA ARG A 226 -26.88 13.29 7.16
C ARG A 226 -27.31 13.41 8.61
N SER A 227 -26.42 13.02 9.52
CA SER A 227 -26.66 13.17 10.96
C SER A 227 -26.58 14.67 11.32
N ALA A 228 -27.57 15.18 12.05
CA ALA A 228 -27.49 16.53 12.58
C ALA A 228 -26.60 16.55 13.82
N LEU A 229 -25.58 17.41 13.82
CA LEU A 229 -24.78 17.65 15.01
C LEU A 229 -25.63 18.33 16.10
N PRO A 230 -25.45 17.96 17.38
CA PRO A 230 -25.96 18.76 18.50
C PRO A 230 -25.45 20.21 18.44
N ALA A 231 -26.16 21.13 19.09
CA ALA A 231 -25.70 22.51 19.23
C ALA A 231 -24.38 22.56 20.01
N ALA A 232 -23.44 23.37 19.52
CA ALA A 232 -22.13 23.51 20.16
C ALA A 232 -22.23 24.14 21.56
N SER A 233 -21.40 23.67 22.49
CA SER A 233 -21.27 24.18 23.86
C SER A 233 -19.83 24.02 24.37
N PRO A 234 -19.46 24.57 25.54
CA PRO A 234 -18.15 24.31 26.15
C PRO A 234 -17.88 22.82 26.44
N GLU A 235 -18.92 22.05 26.78
CA GLU A 235 -18.80 20.59 26.96
C GLU A 235 -18.77 19.84 25.61
N PHE A 236 -19.40 20.40 24.58
CA PHE A 236 -19.46 19.82 23.23
C PHE A 236 -19.01 20.86 22.18
N PRO A 237 -17.71 21.21 22.11
CA PRO A 237 -17.20 22.20 21.17
C PRO A 237 -16.99 21.61 19.78
N VAL A 238 -18.04 20.97 19.24
CA VAL A 238 -18.05 20.35 17.91
C VAL A 238 -18.93 21.19 16.99
N TYR A 239 -18.35 21.61 15.87
CA TYR A 239 -18.95 22.54 14.92
C TYR A 239 -19.11 21.87 13.55
N PRO A 240 -20.14 22.22 12.76
CA PRO A 240 -20.18 21.85 11.36
C PRO A 240 -19.15 22.64 10.55
N ASP A 241 -18.80 22.16 9.35
CA ASP A 241 -17.91 22.84 8.39
C ASP A 241 -18.45 24.19 7.86
N THR A 242 -19.72 24.47 8.10
CA THR A 242 -20.41 25.73 7.77
C THR A 242 -20.37 26.78 8.88
N ALA A 243 -19.75 26.47 10.03
CA ALA A 243 -19.64 27.39 11.15
C ALA A 243 -18.77 28.63 10.85
N ASP A 244 -18.98 29.70 11.61
CA ASP A 244 -18.20 30.92 11.49
C ASP A 244 -16.80 30.76 12.12
N ALA A 245 -15.78 31.26 11.43
CA ALA A 245 -14.39 31.10 11.86
C ALA A 245 -14.06 31.88 13.14
N ASP A 246 -14.73 33.01 13.42
CA ASP A 246 -14.56 33.75 14.67
C ASP A 246 -15.19 33.00 15.84
N GLU A 247 -16.35 32.38 15.64
CA GLU A 247 -16.99 31.53 16.65
C GLU A 247 -16.08 30.35 17.03
N VAL A 248 -15.58 29.60 16.05
CA VAL A 248 -14.72 28.43 16.30
C VAL A 248 -13.38 28.87 16.92
N ALA A 249 -12.79 29.99 16.48
CA ALA A 249 -11.56 30.51 17.06
C ALA A 249 -11.74 30.96 18.52
N ALA A 250 -12.86 31.62 18.84
CA ALA A 250 -13.18 32.05 20.20
C ALA A 250 -13.39 30.83 21.12
N ALA A 251 -14.09 29.80 20.63
CA ALA A 251 -14.26 28.56 21.37
C ALA A 251 -12.92 27.85 21.61
N ALA A 252 -12.06 27.76 20.58
CA ALA A 252 -10.74 27.16 20.72
C ALA A 252 -9.81 27.96 21.66
N GLU A 253 -10.02 29.25 21.84
CA GLU A 253 -9.29 30.07 22.83
C GLU A 253 -9.84 29.90 24.25
N ALA A 254 -11.17 29.81 24.38
CA ALA A 254 -11.83 29.64 25.67
C ALA A 254 -11.62 28.23 26.24
N ASN A 255 -11.48 27.24 25.36
CA ASN A 255 -11.27 25.84 25.74
C ASN A 255 -9.78 25.54 25.87
N GLY A 256 -9.43 24.67 26.82
CA GLY A 256 -8.12 24.04 26.87
C GLY A 256 -8.21 22.58 26.47
N PHE A 257 -7.08 21.89 26.46
CA PHE A 257 -7.01 20.45 26.20
C PHE A 257 -7.75 19.59 27.24
N GLY A 258 -7.98 20.10 28.44
CA GLY A 258 -8.42 19.29 29.57
C GLY A 258 -7.33 18.34 30.07
N THR A 259 -7.66 17.50 31.05
CA THR A 259 -6.77 16.47 31.61
C THR A 259 -7.52 15.17 31.80
N GLY A 260 -6.81 14.05 31.97
CA GLY A 260 -7.43 12.75 32.24
C GLY A 260 -8.21 12.22 31.04
N TRP A 261 -7.62 12.36 29.86
CA TRP A 261 -8.23 11.96 28.61
C TRP A 261 -8.65 10.49 28.58
N ASN A 262 -9.81 10.23 28.00
CA ASN A 262 -10.40 8.90 27.89
C ASN A 262 -11.32 8.80 26.67
N PHE A 263 -11.74 7.58 26.37
CA PHE A 263 -12.77 7.30 25.37
C PHE A 263 -14.02 6.78 26.07
N ALA A 264 -15.20 7.01 25.48
CA ALA A 264 -16.44 6.48 26.01
C ALA A 264 -16.45 4.94 25.91
N GLU A 265 -16.08 4.25 26.99
CA GLU A 265 -16.04 2.79 27.05
C GLU A 265 -17.41 2.23 27.50
N LYS A 266 -17.99 1.36 26.66
CA LYS A 266 -19.01 0.40 27.11
C LYS A 266 -18.42 -0.99 26.99
N GLY A 267 -18.17 -1.65 28.12
CA GLY A 267 -17.65 -3.02 28.11
C GLY A 267 -18.61 -3.97 27.41
N ARG A 268 -18.17 -4.57 26.30
CA ARG A 268 -18.85 -5.69 25.63
C ARG A 268 -17.99 -6.93 25.78
N LYS A 269 -18.62 -8.10 25.86
CA LYS A 269 -17.94 -9.39 25.87
C LYS A 269 -18.19 -10.09 24.55
N TYR A 270 -17.11 -10.53 23.92
CA TYR A 270 -17.12 -11.33 22.70
C TYR A 270 -16.53 -12.71 22.98
N PRO A 271 -16.82 -13.72 22.13
CA PRO A 271 -16.17 -15.04 22.21
C PRO A 271 -14.70 -15.01 21.72
N PHE A 272 -14.19 -13.84 21.34
CA PHE A 272 -12.84 -13.59 20.84
C PHE A 272 -12.30 -12.29 21.42
N ASP A 273 -11.00 -12.07 21.26
CA ASP A 273 -10.35 -10.81 21.62
C ASP A 273 -10.11 -9.95 20.38
N ALA A 274 -10.56 -8.70 20.40
CA ALA A 274 -10.12 -7.69 19.43
C ALA A 274 -8.71 -7.22 19.77
N VAL A 275 -7.80 -7.26 18.80
CA VAL A 275 -6.38 -6.94 18.93
C VAL A 275 -5.89 -6.07 17.78
N SER A 276 -4.83 -5.30 18.04
CA SER A 276 -4.04 -4.63 17.01
C SER A 276 -2.58 -4.57 17.46
N PHE A 277 -1.68 -5.15 16.67
CA PHE A 277 -0.23 -5.21 16.94
C PHE A 277 0.58 -4.21 16.10
N ASP A 278 0.02 -3.03 15.88
CA ASP A 278 0.63 -1.98 15.06
C ASP A 278 2.05 -1.64 15.54
N THR A 279 2.98 -1.50 14.59
CA THR A 279 4.37 -1.17 14.93
C THR A 279 4.53 0.28 15.35
N LEU A 280 3.57 1.16 15.03
CA LEU A 280 3.46 2.60 15.36
C LEU A 280 4.82 3.32 15.37
N PHE A 281 5.74 2.97 14.46
CA PHE A 281 7.15 3.28 14.66
C PHE A 281 7.44 4.78 14.78
N ARG A 282 6.63 5.62 14.14
CA ARG A 282 6.69 7.09 14.23
C ARG A 282 6.26 7.64 15.59
N TRP A 283 5.35 6.96 16.27
CA TRP A 283 4.61 7.48 17.42
C TRP A 283 4.88 6.68 18.70
N LYS A 284 5.92 5.84 18.70
CA LYS A 284 6.33 5.06 19.88
C LYS A 284 6.65 5.91 21.11
N GLU A 285 7.12 7.14 20.90
CA GLU A 285 7.51 8.06 21.97
C GLU A 285 6.38 9.01 22.39
N CYS A 286 5.20 8.93 21.76
CA CYS A 286 4.06 9.78 22.10
C CYS A 286 3.42 9.39 23.45
N GLU A 287 2.80 10.36 24.12
CA GLU A 287 1.88 10.10 25.24
C GLU A 287 0.75 9.17 24.76
N THR A 288 0.37 8.16 25.56
CA THR A 288 -0.65 7.19 25.19
C THR A 288 -1.88 7.24 26.09
N ILE A 289 -3.04 6.93 25.50
CA ILE A 289 -4.33 6.80 26.17
C ILE A 289 -4.84 5.38 25.97
N PRO A 290 -5.30 4.67 27.01
CA PRO A 290 -5.85 3.32 26.84
C PRO A 290 -7.18 3.35 26.09
N PHE A 291 -7.36 2.45 25.13
CA PHE A 291 -8.63 2.21 24.44
C PHE A 291 -9.00 0.72 24.45
N GLU A 292 -10.20 0.38 24.90
CA GLU A 292 -10.70 -1.00 24.90
C GLU A 292 -11.29 -1.37 23.53
N LEU A 293 -10.56 -2.12 22.70
CA LEU A 293 -11.02 -2.51 21.37
C LEU A 293 -12.32 -3.34 21.41
N ASN A 294 -12.56 -4.10 22.49
CA ASN A 294 -13.82 -4.84 22.65
C ASN A 294 -15.03 -3.93 22.92
N SER A 295 -14.88 -2.61 23.06
CA SER A 295 -16.04 -1.71 23.13
C SER A 295 -16.68 -1.43 21.78
N LEU A 296 -15.97 -1.73 20.68
CA LEU A 296 -16.44 -1.52 19.31
C LEU A 296 -17.73 -2.32 19.04
N PRO A 297 -18.68 -1.77 18.25
CA PRO A 297 -19.92 -2.46 17.89
C PRO A 297 -19.69 -3.78 17.15
N PRO A 298 -20.50 -4.82 17.41
CA PRO A 298 -20.45 -6.06 16.63
C PRO A 298 -21.02 -5.85 15.24
N ASP A 299 -20.57 -6.70 14.32
CA ASP A 299 -21.12 -6.88 12.99
C ASP A 299 -21.74 -8.29 12.85
N ALA A 300 -22.25 -8.59 11.65
CA ALA A 300 -22.68 -9.93 11.29
C ALA A 300 -21.51 -10.93 11.25
N GLU A 301 -21.85 -12.22 11.40
CA GLU A 301 -20.91 -13.32 11.23
C GLU A 301 -20.87 -13.81 9.78
N TYR A 302 -19.68 -14.19 9.32
CA TYR A 302 -19.41 -14.66 7.96
C TYR A 302 -18.69 -16.01 7.97
N ASP A 303 -18.83 -16.77 6.88
CA ASP A 303 -18.02 -17.96 6.67
C ASP A 303 -16.60 -17.53 6.25
N VAL A 304 -16.53 -16.61 5.29
CA VAL A 304 -15.27 -16.09 4.74
C VAL A 304 -15.25 -14.56 4.81
N LEU A 305 -14.18 -14.02 5.37
CA LEU A 305 -13.83 -12.60 5.28
C LEU A 305 -12.66 -12.41 4.31
N VAL A 306 -12.80 -11.54 3.33
CA VAL A 306 -11.72 -11.11 2.44
C VAL A 306 -11.37 -9.66 2.74
N CYS A 307 -10.17 -9.42 3.23
CA CYS A 307 -9.66 -8.08 3.52
C CYS A 307 -8.92 -7.55 2.30
N GLY A 308 -9.52 -6.61 1.57
CA GLY A 308 -9.04 -6.07 0.30
C GLY A 308 -9.77 -6.73 -0.88
N GLY A 309 -10.45 -5.95 -1.72
CA GLY A 309 -11.12 -6.35 -2.97
C GLY A 309 -10.29 -6.07 -4.22
N GLY A 310 -8.96 -5.99 -4.06
CA GLY A 310 -8.00 -5.68 -5.12
C GLY A 310 -7.78 -6.83 -6.10
N THR A 311 -6.59 -6.86 -6.71
CA THR A 311 -6.24 -7.80 -7.79
C THR A 311 -6.38 -9.28 -7.41
N GLY A 312 -6.01 -9.67 -6.17
CA GLY A 312 -6.26 -11.01 -5.64
C GLY A 312 -7.53 -11.10 -4.78
N GLY A 313 -8.01 -9.97 -4.26
CA GLY A 313 -9.13 -9.89 -3.35
C GLY A 313 -10.48 -10.18 -3.98
N ALA A 314 -10.81 -9.49 -5.07
CA ALA A 314 -12.06 -9.75 -5.79
C ALA A 314 -12.17 -11.21 -6.30
N PRO A 315 -11.13 -11.82 -6.91
CA PRO A 315 -11.14 -13.25 -7.23
C PRO A 315 -11.37 -14.16 -6.02
N ALA A 316 -10.77 -13.85 -4.86
CA ALA A 316 -10.94 -14.62 -3.63
C ALA A 316 -12.39 -14.56 -3.13
N ALA A 317 -13.00 -13.38 -3.13
CA ALA A 317 -14.39 -13.23 -2.72
C ALA A 317 -15.35 -13.96 -3.67
N ILE A 318 -15.15 -13.80 -4.98
CA ILE A 318 -15.95 -14.47 -6.02
C ILE A 318 -15.84 -16.00 -5.87
N SER A 319 -14.63 -16.55 -5.72
CA SER A 319 -14.46 -18.01 -5.63
C SER A 319 -15.02 -18.59 -4.32
N ALA A 320 -14.89 -17.87 -3.21
CA ALA A 320 -15.46 -18.27 -1.93
C ALA A 320 -17.00 -18.29 -1.98
N ALA A 321 -17.61 -17.23 -2.51
CA ALA A 321 -19.05 -17.12 -2.65
C ALA A 321 -19.62 -18.14 -3.66
N ARG A 322 -18.96 -18.35 -4.81
CA ARG A 322 -19.33 -19.40 -5.79
C ARG A 322 -19.24 -20.82 -5.20
N ALA A 323 -18.38 -21.03 -4.19
CA ALA A 323 -18.29 -22.29 -3.45
C ALA A 323 -19.38 -22.45 -2.36
N GLY A 324 -20.24 -21.44 -2.18
CA GLY A 324 -21.39 -21.46 -1.27
C GLY A 324 -21.14 -20.84 0.10
N ALA A 325 -19.99 -20.20 0.33
CA ALA A 325 -19.71 -19.55 1.61
C ALA A 325 -20.39 -18.18 1.71
N LYS A 326 -20.96 -17.84 2.87
CA LYS A 326 -21.38 -16.47 3.18
C LYS A 326 -20.14 -15.58 3.28
N THR A 327 -19.92 -14.78 2.25
CA THR A 327 -18.65 -14.08 2.03
C THR A 327 -18.80 -12.58 2.18
N LEU A 328 -17.96 -11.98 3.02
CA LEU A 328 -17.77 -10.53 3.11
C LEU A 328 -16.43 -10.15 2.46
N CYS A 329 -16.47 -9.21 1.52
CA CYS A 329 -15.30 -8.56 0.95
C CYS A 329 -15.28 -7.08 1.37
N VAL A 330 -14.19 -6.62 1.99
CA VAL A 330 -13.98 -5.20 2.28
C VAL A 330 -12.95 -4.63 1.33
N GLU A 331 -13.22 -3.48 0.71
CA GLU A 331 -12.35 -2.80 -0.23
C GLU A 331 -12.19 -1.35 0.21
N LYS A 332 -10.96 -0.86 0.31
CA LYS A 332 -10.66 0.50 0.77
C LYS A 332 -11.01 1.56 -0.28
N LEU A 333 -11.20 1.16 -1.52
CA LEU A 333 -11.56 2.01 -2.65
C LEU A 333 -13.04 1.84 -3.00
N SER A 334 -13.50 2.63 -3.97
CA SER A 334 -14.86 2.60 -4.53
C SER A 334 -15.04 1.60 -5.68
N ILE A 335 -13.98 0.89 -6.08
CA ILE A 335 -13.94 0.00 -7.23
C ILE A 335 -13.07 -1.22 -6.94
N PRO A 336 -13.52 -2.45 -7.28
CA PRO A 336 -12.71 -3.66 -7.09
C PRO A 336 -11.61 -3.78 -8.14
N GLY A 337 -10.65 -4.67 -7.93
CA GLY A 337 -9.57 -5.02 -8.88
C GLY A 337 -8.21 -4.38 -8.58
N GLY A 338 -8.16 -3.35 -7.74
CA GLY A 338 -6.92 -2.76 -7.24
C GLY A 338 -6.09 -2.11 -8.36
N ILE A 339 -4.87 -2.58 -8.58
CA ILE A 339 -3.93 -1.96 -9.52
C ILE A 339 -4.41 -2.05 -10.98
N CYS A 340 -5.16 -3.09 -11.34
CA CYS A 340 -5.69 -3.26 -12.70
C CYS A 340 -6.88 -2.34 -13.01
N THR A 341 -7.42 -1.68 -11.98
CA THR A 341 -8.54 -0.75 -12.08
C THR A 341 -8.16 0.62 -11.53
N ALA A 342 -8.31 0.83 -10.22
CA ALA A 342 -8.04 2.09 -9.55
C ALA A 342 -6.58 2.55 -9.64
N GLY A 343 -5.62 1.62 -9.74
CA GLY A 343 -4.19 1.92 -9.92
C GLY A 343 -3.80 2.18 -11.38
N ARG A 344 -4.74 2.15 -12.33
CA ARG A 344 -4.53 2.56 -13.73
C ARG A 344 -3.52 1.74 -14.54
N ILE A 345 -3.02 0.62 -14.03
CA ILE A 345 -2.17 -0.30 -14.78
C ILE A 345 -3.05 -1.41 -15.36
N ALA A 346 -3.85 -1.07 -16.38
CA ALA A 346 -4.86 -2.00 -16.89
C ALA A 346 -4.28 -3.14 -17.74
N SER A 347 -3.09 -2.98 -18.34
CA SER A 347 -2.46 -3.98 -19.22
C SER A 347 -1.49 -4.91 -18.50
N TYR A 348 -1.38 -6.14 -18.98
CA TYR A 348 -0.42 -7.10 -18.43
C TYR A 348 0.93 -6.93 -19.12
N TRP A 349 1.97 -6.73 -18.32
CA TRP A 349 3.35 -6.85 -18.79
C TRP A 349 3.70 -8.34 -19.00
N PHE A 350 3.50 -9.12 -17.95
CA PHE A 350 3.73 -10.57 -17.87
C PHE A 350 2.64 -11.22 -16.98
N GLY A 351 2.83 -12.48 -16.61
CA GLY A 351 1.90 -13.29 -15.84
C GLY A 351 1.44 -14.53 -16.62
N ASN A 352 0.92 -15.50 -15.88
CA ASN A 352 0.28 -16.68 -16.42
C ASN A 352 -1.21 -16.42 -16.63
N CYS A 353 -1.58 -15.99 -17.84
CA CYS A 353 -2.95 -15.65 -18.22
C CYS A 353 -3.82 -16.91 -18.43
N CYS A 354 -4.08 -17.64 -17.36
CA CYS A 354 -4.95 -18.82 -17.33
C CYS A 354 -6.06 -18.66 -16.29
N GLY A 355 -6.95 -19.65 -16.22
CA GLY A 355 -7.97 -19.77 -15.18
C GLY A 355 -8.84 -18.53 -15.01
N PHE A 356 -8.86 -17.96 -13.79
CA PHE A 356 -9.69 -16.80 -13.50
C PHE A 356 -9.31 -15.56 -14.32
N THR A 357 -8.02 -15.39 -14.61
CA THR A 357 -7.56 -14.28 -15.48
C THR A 357 -8.15 -14.40 -16.89
N GLU A 358 -8.14 -15.62 -17.45
CA GLU A 358 -8.75 -15.89 -18.76
C GLU A 358 -10.27 -15.68 -18.73
N GLU A 359 -10.95 -16.17 -17.68
CA GLU A 359 -12.39 -15.96 -17.47
C GLU A 359 -12.74 -14.47 -17.47
N MET A 360 -12.02 -13.67 -16.68
CA MET A 360 -12.22 -12.24 -16.58
C MET A 360 -11.99 -11.55 -17.93
N ASP A 361 -10.85 -11.79 -18.58
CA ASP A 361 -10.52 -11.11 -19.83
C ASP A 361 -11.54 -11.45 -20.94
N LEU A 362 -11.99 -12.70 -21.05
CA LEU A 362 -13.04 -13.09 -21.99
C LEU A 362 -14.39 -12.46 -21.63
N GLY A 363 -14.75 -12.45 -20.35
CA GLY A 363 -15.98 -11.86 -19.85
C GLY A 363 -16.06 -10.34 -20.07
N VAL A 364 -14.95 -9.63 -19.86
CA VAL A 364 -14.82 -8.19 -20.16
C VAL A 364 -15.02 -7.93 -21.65
N GLY A 365 -14.44 -8.76 -22.52
CA GLY A 365 -14.61 -8.67 -23.97
C GLY A 365 -16.04 -8.93 -24.44
N ALA A 366 -16.73 -9.89 -23.80
CA ALA A 366 -18.12 -10.21 -24.10
C ALA A 366 -19.10 -9.12 -23.60
N MET A 367 -18.79 -8.46 -22.48
CA MET A 367 -19.64 -7.45 -21.86
C MET A 367 -19.71 -6.15 -22.67
N ALA A 368 -18.57 -5.72 -23.23
CA ALA A 368 -18.50 -4.63 -24.18
C ALA A 368 -17.35 -4.90 -25.14
N PRO A 369 -17.64 -5.33 -26.39
CA PRO A 369 -16.63 -5.39 -27.43
C PRO A 369 -15.94 -4.02 -27.61
N ALA A 370 -14.62 -4.02 -27.83
CA ALA A 370 -13.86 -2.82 -28.16
C ALA A 370 -12.89 -3.12 -29.30
N ASP A 371 -12.76 -2.16 -30.21
CA ASP A 371 -11.71 -2.19 -31.22
C ASP A 371 -10.34 -2.19 -30.54
N GLY A 372 -9.50 -3.16 -30.89
CA GLY A 372 -8.16 -3.30 -30.33
C GLY A 372 -8.10 -3.94 -28.93
N TYR A 373 -9.21 -4.37 -28.33
CA TYR A 373 -9.16 -5.22 -27.14
C TYR A 373 -8.73 -6.64 -27.55
N VAL A 374 -7.58 -7.07 -27.02
CA VAL A 374 -7.06 -8.42 -27.22
C VAL A 374 -7.10 -9.15 -25.87
N PRO A 375 -8.01 -10.14 -25.70
CA PRO A 375 -8.03 -10.98 -24.50
C PRO A 375 -6.64 -11.55 -24.20
N LEU A 376 -6.33 -11.74 -22.92
CA LEU A 376 -5.05 -12.27 -22.40
C LEU A 376 -3.85 -11.34 -22.55
N LYS A 377 -4.00 -10.19 -23.23
CA LYS A 377 -3.03 -9.08 -23.18
C LYS A 377 -3.45 -7.97 -22.21
N GLY A 378 -4.66 -8.08 -21.64
CA GLY A 378 -5.18 -7.15 -20.65
C GLY A 378 -5.40 -5.72 -21.14
N HIS A 379 -5.27 -5.42 -22.45
CA HIS A 379 -5.39 -4.06 -23.00
C HIS A 379 -6.85 -3.57 -23.06
N SER A 380 -7.56 -3.62 -21.93
CA SER A 380 -8.95 -3.18 -21.77
C SER A 380 -9.00 -1.84 -21.03
N PRO A 381 -9.96 -0.95 -21.35
CA PRO A 381 -10.30 0.15 -20.47
C PRO A 381 -10.68 -0.36 -19.08
N MET A 382 -10.04 0.19 -18.04
CA MET A 382 -10.23 -0.26 -16.65
C MET A 382 -11.66 -0.26 -16.15
N GLU A 383 -12.50 0.68 -16.59
CA GLU A 383 -13.89 0.76 -16.16
C GLU A 383 -14.66 -0.49 -16.56
N ARG A 384 -14.28 -1.13 -17.68
CA ARG A 384 -14.85 -2.41 -18.10
C ARG A 384 -14.40 -3.55 -17.18
N LYS A 385 -13.12 -3.58 -16.79
CA LYS A 385 -12.62 -4.57 -15.82
C LYS A 385 -13.30 -4.41 -14.46
N GLY A 386 -13.38 -3.17 -13.95
CA GLY A 386 -14.07 -2.84 -12.71
C GLY A 386 -15.54 -3.24 -12.77
N ALA A 387 -16.26 -2.88 -13.83
CA ALA A 387 -17.67 -3.25 -13.99
C ALA A 387 -17.90 -4.75 -14.07
N TRP A 388 -17.01 -5.51 -14.74
CA TRP A 388 -17.11 -6.97 -14.77
C TRP A 388 -16.92 -7.57 -13.37
N LEU A 389 -15.89 -7.13 -12.64
CA LEU A 389 -15.64 -7.58 -11.26
C LEU A 389 -16.81 -7.23 -10.33
N THR A 390 -17.33 -6.01 -10.41
CA THR A 390 -18.52 -5.57 -9.65
C THR A 390 -19.72 -6.47 -9.95
N ARG A 391 -19.98 -6.77 -11.24
CA ARG A 391 -21.06 -7.68 -11.66
C ARG A 391 -20.88 -9.10 -11.14
N GLU A 392 -19.67 -9.64 -11.18
CA GLU A 392 -19.41 -11.00 -10.70
C GLU A 392 -19.45 -11.10 -9.17
N LEU A 393 -19.00 -10.07 -8.45
CA LEU A 393 -19.20 -9.97 -7.00
C LEU A 393 -20.69 -9.97 -6.66
N PHE A 394 -21.49 -9.14 -7.34
CA PHE A 394 -22.94 -9.10 -7.16
C PHE A 394 -23.61 -10.45 -7.47
N ARG A 395 -23.30 -11.05 -8.63
CA ARG A 395 -23.84 -12.36 -9.06
C ARG A 395 -23.45 -13.51 -8.16
N SER A 396 -22.26 -13.48 -7.59
CA SER A 396 -21.78 -14.52 -6.67
C SER A 396 -22.53 -14.51 -5.33
N GLY A 397 -23.23 -13.42 -5.00
CA GLY A 397 -23.84 -13.22 -3.67
C GLY A 397 -22.85 -12.73 -2.61
N SER A 398 -21.70 -12.19 -3.02
CA SER A 398 -20.75 -11.57 -2.08
C SER A 398 -21.34 -10.29 -1.50
N GLU A 399 -21.21 -10.10 -0.18
CA GLU A 399 -21.36 -8.76 0.41
C GLU A 399 -20.06 -7.99 0.18
N VAL A 400 -20.15 -6.79 -0.40
CA VAL A 400 -18.97 -5.95 -0.68
C VAL A 400 -19.13 -4.61 0.00
N ARG A 401 -18.16 -4.22 0.83
CA ARG A 401 -18.12 -2.91 1.49
C ARG A 401 -16.99 -2.08 0.91
N PHE A 402 -17.34 -1.13 0.07
CA PHE A 402 -16.39 -0.15 -0.47
C PHE A 402 -15.98 0.88 0.58
N ASN A 403 -14.89 1.60 0.32
CA ASN A 403 -14.29 2.59 1.22
C ASN A 403 -14.03 2.06 2.65
N THR A 404 -13.84 0.75 2.83
CA THR A 404 -13.72 0.07 4.13
C THR A 404 -12.36 -0.63 4.27
N LEU A 405 -11.65 -0.32 5.35
CA LEU A 405 -10.32 -0.85 5.70
C LEU A 405 -10.39 -1.87 6.84
N CYS A 406 -9.51 -2.86 6.79
CA CYS A 406 -9.17 -3.68 7.96
C CYS A 406 -8.12 -2.94 8.79
N VAL A 407 -8.41 -2.66 10.06
CA VAL A 407 -7.54 -1.88 10.97
C VAL A 407 -7.20 -2.63 12.26
N GLY A 408 -7.62 -3.89 12.38
CA GLY A 408 -7.42 -4.72 13.56
C GLY A 408 -7.89 -6.15 13.31
N ALA A 409 -7.59 -7.08 14.21
CA ALA A 409 -7.99 -8.48 14.10
C ALA A 409 -8.89 -8.90 15.28
N ALA A 410 -9.76 -9.87 15.05
CA ALA A 410 -10.39 -10.65 16.12
C ALA A 410 -9.70 -12.01 16.20
N VAL A 411 -9.27 -12.42 17.40
CA VAL A 411 -8.46 -13.62 17.60
C VAL A 411 -8.97 -14.51 18.75
N GLN A 412 -8.75 -15.81 18.61
CA GLN A 412 -8.86 -16.81 19.67
C GLN A 412 -7.52 -17.54 19.80
N GLY A 413 -6.68 -17.13 20.76
CA GLY A 413 -5.30 -17.60 20.82
C GLY A 413 -4.53 -17.19 19.55
N ARG A 414 -3.91 -18.15 18.85
CA ARG A 414 -3.21 -17.93 17.56
C ARG A 414 -4.07 -18.28 16.34
N LYS A 415 -5.37 -17.96 16.42
CA LYS A 415 -6.31 -18.15 15.33
C LYS A 415 -7.04 -16.83 15.07
N VAL A 416 -6.98 -16.36 13.83
CA VAL A 416 -7.82 -15.26 13.36
C VAL A 416 -9.24 -15.76 13.17
N CYS A 417 -10.22 -15.03 13.73
CA CYS A 417 -11.64 -15.35 13.66
C CYS A 417 -12.50 -14.13 13.30
N GLY A 418 -11.90 -13.11 12.69
CA GLY A 418 -12.57 -11.87 12.31
C GLY A 418 -11.62 -10.67 12.23
N ALA A 419 -12.17 -9.48 12.05
CA ALA A 419 -11.42 -8.24 11.92
C ALA A 419 -12.15 -7.02 12.50
N ILE A 420 -11.39 -5.96 12.76
CA ILE A 420 -11.91 -4.61 12.98
C ILE A 420 -11.99 -3.93 11.61
N LEU A 421 -13.19 -3.52 11.22
CA LEU A 421 -13.49 -2.90 9.94
C LEU A 421 -13.82 -1.42 10.16
N ALA A 422 -13.13 -0.52 9.46
CA ALA A 422 -13.35 0.92 9.51
C ALA A 422 -13.74 1.43 8.13
N GLY A 423 -14.94 2.01 8.00
CA GLY A 423 -15.42 2.57 6.75
C GLY A 423 -16.47 3.67 6.95
N PRO A 424 -17.19 4.08 5.90
CA PRO A 424 -18.10 5.23 5.95
C PRO A 424 -19.19 5.05 7.01
N TRP A 425 -19.60 3.80 7.25
CA TRP A 425 -20.69 3.46 8.16
C TRP A 425 -20.26 3.26 9.63
N GLY A 426 -19.01 3.60 9.95
CA GLY A 426 -18.42 3.48 11.28
C GLY A 426 -17.40 2.35 11.37
N VAL A 427 -17.03 2.03 12.62
CA VAL A 427 -16.03 1.01 12.93
C VAL A 427 -16.69 -0.15 13.66
N THR A 428 -16.58 -1.37 13.13
CA THR A 428 -17.25 -2.57 13.65
C THR A 428 -16.30 -3.77 13.79
N LEU A 429 -16.74 -4.76 14.58
CA LEU A 429 -16.08 -6.05 14.77
C LEU A 429 -16.84 -7.14 14.00
N ALA A 430 -16.31 -7.57 12.86
CA ALA A 430 -16.89 -8.66 12.06
C ALA A 430 -16.22 -9.99 12.37
N ALA A 431 -17.03 -11.01 12.69
CA ALA A 431 -16.55 -12.36 12.94
C ALA A 431 -16.54 -13.19 11.65
N ALA A 432 -15.54 -14.08 11.50
CA ALA A 432 -15.41 -14.97 10.35
C ALA A 432 -14.79 -16.32 10.74
N LYS A 433 -15.20 -17.40 10.07
CA LYS A 433 -14.63 -18.74 10.30
C LYS A 433 -13.25 -18.91 9.65
N ALA A 434 -13.05 -18.28 8.50
CA ALA A 434 -11.80 -18.21 7.77
C ALA A 434 -11.62 -16.81 7.15
N ALA A 435 -10.38 -16.37 7.01
CA ALA A 435 -10.05 -15.09 6.40
C ALA A 435 -9.03 -15.22 5.26
N VAL A 436 -9.14 -14.36 4.27
CA VAL A 436 -8.12 -14.11 3.24
C VAL A 436 -7.66 -12.66 3.36
N ASP A 437 -6.42 -12.48 3.79
CA ASP A 437 -5.73 -11.20 3.76
C ASP A 437 -5.23 -10.93 2.34
N ALA A 438 -6.03 -10.17 1.60
CA ALA A 438 -5.77 -9.69 0.25
C ALA A 438 -5.52 -8.17 0.22
N SER A 439 -5.10 -7.60 1.37
CA SER A 439 -4.88 -6.15 1.55
C SER A 439 -3.72 -5.63 0.69
N GLY A 440 -2.91 -6.55 0.16
CA GLY A 440 -1.64 -6.30 -0.50
C GLY A 440 -0.49 -6.08 0.47
N ASN A 441 -0.74 -5.94 1.78
CA ASN A 441 0.27 -5.54 2.77
C ASN A 441 0.24 -6.41 4.05
N ALA A 442 -0.43 -7.56 3.99
CA ALA A 442 -0.62 -8.45 5.15
C ALA A 442 -1.19 -7.71 6.39
N ASP A 443 -2.11 -6.77 6.18
CA ASP A 443 -2.64 -5.89 7.23
C ASP A 443 -3.37 -6.68 8.33
N LEU A 444 -4.19 -7.68 7.99
CA LEU A 444 -4.91 -8.50 8.96
C LEU A 444 -3.96 -9.43 9.72
N VAL A 445 -2.99 -10.04 9.02
CA VAL A 445 -2.00 -10.92 9.66
C VAL A 445 -1.12 -10.12 10.61
N ALA A 446 -0.65 -8.94 10.20
CA ALA A 446 0.12 -8.04 11.05
C ALA A 446 -0.69 -7.58 12.26
N ALA A 447 -1.94 -7.14 12.06
CA ALA A 447 -2.82 -6.71 13.13
C ALA A 447 -3.13 -7.82 14.14
N ALA A 448 -3.15 -9.09 13.72
CA ALA A 448 -3.32 -10.23 14.61
C ALA A 448 -2.08 -10.51 15.48
N GLY A 449 -0.90 -9.98 15.15
CA GLY A 449 0.37 -10.36 15.76
C GLY A 449 1.04 -11.56 15.07
N GLY A 450 0.62 -11.84 13.83
CA GLY A 450 1.25 -12.80 12.94
C GLY A 450 2.67 -12.39 12.55
N PRO A 451 3.58 -13.35 12.30
CA PRO A 451 4.95 -13.03 11.92
C PRO A 451 4.97 -12.43 10.51
N THR A 452 5.62 -11.27 10.37
CA THR A 452 5.75 -10.54 9.10
C THR A 452 7.19 -10.08 8.86
N ARG A 453 7.53 -9.84 7.59
CA ARG A 453 8.77 -9.18 7.16
C ARG A 453 8.48 -7.69 6.91
N PRO A 454 9.29 -6.77 7.43
CA PRO A 454 9.14 -5.36 7.13
C PRO A 454 9.40 -5.08 5.65
N LEU A 455 8.90 -3.94 5.15
CA LEU A 455 9.19 -3.49 3.78
C LEU A 455 10.68 -3.14 3.60
N VAL A 456 11.26 -2.48 4.60
CA VAL A 456 12.68 -2.16 4.66
C VAL A 456 13.32 -3.11 5.66
N GLU A 457 14.29 -3.91 5.19
CA GLU A 457 15.09 -4.81 6.03
C GLU A 457 16.45 -4.13 6.32
N ALA A 458 17.57 -4.71 5.88
CA ALA A 458 18.90 -4.13 6.08
C ALA A 458 19.16 -2.87 5.23
N GLU A 459 18.45 -2.71 4.12
CA GLU A 459 18.63 -1.64 3.14
C GLU A 459 17.27 -1.20 2.60
N PRO A 460 17.08 0.07 2.18
CA PRO A 460 15.87 0.55 1.51
C PRO A 460 15.84 0.09 0.04
N ALA A 461 16.08 -1.21 -0.16
CA ALA A 461 15.90 -1.90 -1.43
C ALA A 461 14.41 -2.14 -1.61
N VAL A 462 13.71 -1.15 -2.14
CA VAL A 462 12.28 -1.26 -2.43
C VAL A 462 12.07 -1.07 -3.93
N GLN A 463 11.05 -1.73 -4.45
CA GLN A 463 10.66 -1.55 -5.84
C GLN A 463 10.00 -0.18 -6.00
N GLY A 464 10.36 0.52 -7.08
CA GLY A 464 9.84 1.83 -7.43
C GLY A 464 8.32 1.86 -7.55
N ALA A 465 7.73 2.98 -7.15
CA ALA A 465 6.29 3.20 -7.13
C ALA A 465 5.93 4.58 -7.66
N GLY A 466 4.64 4.82 -7.81
CA GLY A 466 4.08 6.10 -8.18
C GLY A 466 2.57 6.14 -7.97
N LEU A 467 1.99 7.24 -8.44
CA LEU A 467 0.54 7.47 -8.51
C LEU A 467 0.24 8.04 -9.89
N PRO A 468 -0.31 7.26 -10.83
CA PRO A 468 -0.52 7.71 -12.19
C PRO A 468 -1.64 8.74 -12.29
N PRO A 469 -1.60 9.61 -13.32
CA PRO A 469 -2.74 10.43 -13.66
C PRO A 469 -3.91 9.57 -14.18
N TYR A 470 -5.09 10.16 -14.13
CA TYR A 470 -6.34 9.58 -14.60
C TYR A 470 -6.87 10.43 -15.76
N GLU A 471 -7.03 9.80 -16.92
CA GLU A 471 -7.74 10.34 -18.08
C GLU A 471 -8.90 9.40 -18.43
N LEU A 472 -10.05 9.96 -18.74
CA LEU A 472 -11.25 9.18 -19.04
C LEU A 472 -11.11 8.36 -20.32
N ASP A 473 -10.31 8.82 -21.28
CA ASP A 473 -10.16 8.20 -22.60
C ASP A 473 -8.85 7.45 -22.82
N LYS A 474 -8.02 7.29 -21.77
CA LYS A 474 -6.79 6.47 -21.84
C LYS A 474 -6.87 5.26 -20.93
N PRO A 475 -6.59 4.06 -21.44
CA PRO A 475 -6.84 2.82 -20.71
C PRO A 475 -5.78 2.50 -19.65
N CYS A 476 -4.56 3.04 -19.77
CA CYS A 476 -3.45 2.67 -18.91
C CYS A 476 -2.48 3.84 -18.70
N PHE A 477 -2.03 4.02 -17.46
CA PHE A 477 -0.91 4.87 -17.09
C PHE A 477 -0.04 4.10 -16.10
N ASN A 478 1.28 4.15 -16.29
CA ASN A 478 2.23 3.56 -15.37
C ASN A 478 3.27 4.61 -15.00
N THR A 479 3.61 4.69 -13.72
CA THR A 479 4.55 5.67 -13.18
C THR A 479 5.52 5.01 -12.20
N ASP A 480 6.71 5.58 -12.08
CA ASP A 480 7.77 5.09 -11.18
C ASP A 480 8.71 6.24 -10.82
N TYR A 481 8.32 7.07 -9.86
CA TYR A 481 9.06 8.27 -9.49
C TYR A 481 9.35 8.40 -7.99
N LEU A 482 8.84 7.50 -7.14
CA LEU A 482 9.09 7.55 -5.69
C LEU A 482 9.27 6.16 -5.06
N PHE A 483 9.74 6.15 -3.82
CA PHE A 483 9.57 5.04 -2.88
C PHE A 483 8.47 5.43 -1.90
N SER A 484 7.60 4.47 -1.58
CA SER A 484 6.49 4.70 -0.64
C SER A 484 6.29 3.47 0.23
N CYS A 485 5.96 3.71 1.50
CA CYS A 485 5.53 2.70 2.45
C CYS A 485 4.01 2.79 2.69
N ASP A 486 3.26 1.90 2.06
CA ASP A 486 1.79 1.82 2.15
C ASP A 486 1.22 1.66 3.57
N SER A 487 2.02 1.15 4.52
CA SER A 487 1.60 1.00 5.93
C SER A 487 1.74 2.28 6.76
N ASP A 488 2.37 3.31 6.23
CA ASP A 488 2.57 4.56 6.92
C ASP A 488 1.71 5.67 6.31
N THR A 489 0.77 6.18 7.09
CA THR A 489 -0.16 7.22 6.64
C THR A 489 0.55 8.54 6.35
N VAL A 490 1.69 8.83 6.99
CA VAL A 490 2.46 10.05 6.73
C VAL A 490 3.08 9.99 5.32
N ASP A 491 3.71 8.87 4.96
CA ASP A 491 4.28 8.65 3.62
C ASP A 491 3.20 8.53 2.53
N ALA A 492 2.10 7.83 2.82
CA ALA A 492 0.95 7.81 1.92
C ALA A 492 0.42 9.24 1.67
N THR A 493 0.30 10.06 2.72
CA THR A 493 -0.14 11.46 2.60
C THR A 493 0.82 12.30 1.75
N ALA A 494 2.13 12.16 1.97
CA ALA A 494 3.15 12.82 1.15
C ALA A 494 3.06 12.39 -0.32
N SER A 495 2.89 11.10 -0.57
CA SER A 495 2.79 10.55 -1.92
C SER A 495 1.57 11.10 -2.68
N PHE A 496 0.39 11.13 -2.04
CA PHE A 496 -0.82 11.72 -2.65
C PHE A 496 -0.68 13.23 -2.88
N THR A 497 -0.15 13.97 -1.89
CA THR A 497 0.11 15.41 -2.02
C THR A 497 1.02 15.71 -3.21
N MET A 498 2.11 14.96 -3.35
CA MET A 498 3.02 15.08 -4.50
C MET A 498 2.30 14.82 -5.82
N ALA A 499 1.45 13.79 -5.88
CA ALA A 499 0.76 13.39 -7.10
C ALA A 499 -0.31 14.41 -7.52
N HIS A 500 -1.03 15.01 -6.56
CA HIS A 500 -2.01 16.06 -6.85
C HIS A 500 -1.37 17.27 -7.54
N ASP A 501 -0.22 17.73 -7.05
CA ASP A 501 0.53 18.81 -7.70
C ASP A 501 1.09 18.39 -9.07
N LYS A 502 1.79 17.25 -9.09
CA LYS A 502 2.44 16.72 -10.30
C LYS A 502 1.49 16.50 -11.47
N PHE A 503 0.24 16.11 -11.19
CA PHE A 503 -0.74 15.72 -12.20
C PHE A 503 -1.97 16.62 -12.24
N ALA A 504 -1.88 17.84 -11.70
CA ALA A 504 -2.98 18.80 -11.64
C ALA A 504 -3.60 19.14 -13.00
N ASN A 505 -2.88 18.93 -14.11
CA ASN A 505 -3.35 19.18 -15.48
C ASN A 505 -4.19 18.03 -16.08
N HIS A 506 -4.32 16.90 -15.39
CA HIS A 506 -5.09 15.75 -15.83
C HIS A 506 -6.55 15.83 -15.35
N PHE A 507 -7.38 14.86 -15.73
CA PHE A 507 -8.75 14.79 -15.23
C PHE A 507 -8.80 14.39 -13.74
N ASP A 508 -8.09 13.34 -13.33
CA ASP A 508 -7.90 12.99 -11.91
C ASP A 508 -6.51 12.36 -11.64
N VAL A 509 -6.29 11.83 -10.44
CA VAL A 509 -5.12 11.05 -10.00
C VAL A 509 -5.60 9.71 -9.41
N ALA A 510 -4.83 8.64 -9.60
CA ALA A 510 -5.12 7.34 -9.01
C ALA A 510 -5.22 7.41 -7.46
N GLN A 511 -6.09 6.58 -6.87
CA GLN A 511 -6.38 6.59 -5.43
C GLN A 511 -5.71 5.43 -4.66
N ILE A 512 -4.84 4.67 -5.34
CA ILE A 512 -4.03 3.61 -4.75
C ILE A 512 -2.60 3.77 -5.22
N LEU A 513 -1.67 3.68 -4.27
CA LEU A 513 -0.23 3.70 -4.54
C LEU A 513 0.15 2.45 -5.34
N ASP A 514 0.85 2.64 -6.47
CA ASP A 514 1.33 1.55 -7.32
C ASP A 514 2.61 0.92 -6.76
N THR A 515 2.60 0.62 -5.47
CA THR A 515 3.69 -0.10 -4.81
C THR A 515 3.71 -1.55 -5.27
N ARG A 516 4.89 -1.95 -5.74
CA ARG A 516 5.20 -3.29 -6.27
C ARG A 516 5.74 -4.23 -5.21
N GLU A 517 6.10 -3.67 -4.06
CA GLU A 517 6.61 -4.39 -2.89
C GLU A 517 5.98 -3.78 -1.64
N ARG A 518 5.55 -4.64 -0.71
CA ARG A 518 4.85 -4.31 0.53
C ARG A 518 5.27 -5.28 1.63
N ARG A 519 4.75 -5.11 2.84
CA ARG A 519 4.94 -6.06 3.95
C ARG A 519 4.45 -7.45 3.53
N ARG A 520 5.25 -8.47 3.86
CA ARG A 520 4.98 -9.89 3.57
C ARG A 520 4.82 -10.67 4.86
N ILE A 521 4.08 -11.78 4.83
CA ILE A 521 4.07 -12.71 5.96
C ILE A 521 5.38 -13.49 6.02
N VAL A 522 5.72 -13.99 7.22
CA VAL A 522 6.62 -15.14 7.35
C VAL A 522 5.74 -16.39 7.34
N GLY A 523 5.75 -17.11 6.23
CA GLY A 523 4.92 -18.28 6.04
C GLY A 523 5.52 -19.58 6.55
N GLU A 524 4.79 -20.68 6.41
CA GLU A 524 5.31 -22.04 6.64
C GLU A 524 6.44 -22.39 5.64
N LEU A 525 6.44 -21.75 4.47
CA LEU A 525 7.58 -21.71 3.55
C LEU A 525 7.79 -20.27 3.08
N GLU A 526 9.05 -19.84 3.00
CA GLU A 526 9.45 -18.57 2.38
C GLU A 526 10.14 -18.89 1.06
N LEU A 527 9.51 -18.52 -0.06
CA LEU A 527 10.10 -18.73 -1.39
C LEU A 527 11.43 -17.96 -1.49
N GLN A 528 12.48 -18.65 -1.91
CA GLN A 528 13.83 -18.09 -2.06
C GLN A 528 14.24 -18.01 -3.53
N PRO A 529 15.14 -17.10 -3.92
CA PRO A 529 15.55 -16.95 -5.32
C PRO A 529 16.00 -18.25 -5.98
N GLN A 530 16.74 -19.10 -5.27
CA GLN A 530 17.22 -20.38 -5.76
C GLN A 530 16.10 -21.38 -6.08
N ASP A 531 14.92 -21.26 -5.46
CA ASP A 531 13.80 -22.17 -5.75
C ASP A 531 13.34 -22.08 -7.21
N PHE A 532 13.49 -20.89 -7.81
CA PHE A 532 13.04 -20.58 -9.17
C PHE A 532 13.98 -21.17 -10.22
N PHE A 533 15.29 -20.95 -10.05
CA PHE A 533 16.33 -21.39 -10.99
C PHE A 533 16.71 -22.87 -10.79
N ALA A 534 16.39 -23.46 -9.63
CA ALA A 534 16.48 -24.90 -9.43
C ALA A 534 15.21 -25.65 -9.87
N HIS A 535 14.23 -24.95 -10.45
CA HIS A 535 12.93 -25.49 -10.88
C HIS A 535 12.23 -26.30 -9.78
N ARG A 536 12.16 -25.74 -8.57
CA ARG A 536 11.60 -26.43 -7.42
C ARG A 536 10.11 -26.72 -7.63
N ARG A 537 9.74 -27.97 -7.41
CA ARG A 537 8.34 -28.45 -7.39
C ARG A 537 7.88 -28.63 -5.96
N TYR A 538 6.58 -28.44 -5.76
CA TYR A 538 5.92 -28.56 -4.46
C TYR A 538 4.67 -29.41 -4.58
N GLY A 539 4.51 -30.37 -3.67
CA GLY A 539 3.32 -31.24 -3.62
C GLY A 539 2.02 -30.48 -3.35
N ASP A 540 2.12 -29.25 -2.85
CA ASP A 540 1.01 -28.35 -2.53
C ASP A 540 0.98 -27.10 -3.41
N THR A 541 1.51 -27.15 -4.64
CA THR A 541 1.38 -26.05 -5.61
C THR A 541 -0.09 -25.65 -5.81
N VAL A 542 -0.39 -24.36 -5.70
CA VAL A 542 -1.73 -23.78 -5.94
C VAL A 542 -1.78 -22.80 -7.10
N VAL A 543 -0.63 -22.24 -7.50
CA VAL A 543 -0.49 -21.37 -8.66
C VAL A 543 0.85 -21.62 -9.34
N ILE A 544 0.88 -21.50 -10.67
CA ILE A 544 2.12 -21.40 -11.45
C ILE A 544 2.22 -19.96 -11.95
N ALA A 545 3.18 -19.21 -11.44
CA ALA A 545 3.45 -17.84 -11.84
C ALA A 545 4.39 -17.78 -13.05
N ARG A 546 4.36 -16.67 -13.79
CA ARG A 546 5.20 -16.47 -14.98
C ARG A 546 5.65 -15.02 -15.12
N SER A 547 6.95 -14.77 -15.11
CA SER A 547 7.52 -13.41 -15.15
C SER A 547 8.90 -13.36 -15.80
N ASN A 548 9.38 -12.17 -16.16
CA ASN A 548 10.71 -11.91 -16.71
C ASN A 548 11.61 -11.10 -15.76
N PHE A 549 11.35 -11.17 -14.45
CA PHE A 549 12.16 -10.50 -13.41
C PHE A 549 12.20 -8.97 -13.53
N ASP A 550 11.03 -8.33 -13.67
CA ASP A 550 10.90 -6.88 -13.69
C ASP A 550 11.04 -6.27 -12.27
N THR A 551 12.27 -5.88 -11.90
CA THR A 551 12.61 -5.54 -10.51
C THR A 551 12.15 -4.17 -10.05
N HIS A 552 12.16 -3.15 -10.92
CA HIS A 552 11.96 -1.74 -10.53
C HIS A 552 12.84 -1.27 -9.34
N GLY A 553 13.93 -1.97 -9.04
CA GLY A 553 14.80 -1.66 -7.91
C GLY A 553 16.11 -2.42 -7.95
N PHE A 554 16.93 -2.26 -6.91
CA PHE A 554 18.15 -3.06 -6.75
C PHE A 554 17.91 -4.33 -5.95
N VAL A 555 18.80 -5.30 -6.15
CA VAL A 555 18.75 -6.62 -5.50
C VAL A 555 19.59 -6.68 -4.22
N LEU A 556 19.20 -7.56 -3.31
CA LEU A 556 19.95 -7.84 -2.08
C LEU A 556 20.58 -9.22 -2.08
N HIS A 557 19.91 -10.21 -2.68
CA HIS A 557 20.33 -11.60 -2.61
C HIS A 557 21.65 -11.80 -3.39
N PRO A 558 22.68 -12.40 -2.77
CA PRO A 558 23.99 -12.60 -3.41
C PRO A 558 23.93 -13.28 -4.78
N MET A 559 23.03 -14.25 -4.94
CA MET A 559 22.78 -14.91 -6.23
C MET A 559 22.54 -13.91 -7.37
N PHE A 560 21.72 -12.89 -7.14
CA PHE A 560 21.41 -11.88 -8.16
C PHE A 560 22.46 -10.78 -8.28
N LEU A 561 23.26 -10.53 -7.23
CA LEU A 561 24.40 -9.61 -7.29
C LEU A 561 25.53 -10.18 -8.17
N LEU A 562 25.84 -11.46 -7.97
CA LEU A 562 26.85 -12.18 -8.76
C LEU A 562 26.39 -12.33 -10.21
N LYS A 563 25.17 -12.85 -10.39
CA LYS A 563 24.58 -13.12 -11.69
C LYS A 563 23.16 -12.57 -11.77
N PRO A 564 22.95 -11.44 -12.48
CA PRO A 564 21.61 -10.88 -12.63
C PRO A 564 20.69 -11.85 -13.36
N ALA A 565 19.40 -11.81 -13.08
CA ALA A 565 18.43 -12.54 -13.89
C ALA A 565 18.44 -12.03 -15.34
N GLU A 566 18.22 -12.93 -16.28
CA GLU A 566 18.10 -12.59 -17.69
C GLU A 566 16.69 -12.07 -17.97
N HIS A 567 16.54 -11.25 -19.02
CA HIS A 567 15.25 -10.68 -19.40
C HIS A 567 14.39 -11.69 -20.18
N GLN A 568 14.35 -12.95 -19.73
CA GLN A 568 13.62 -14.05 -20.34
C GLN A 568 12.49 -14.57 -19.43
N PRO A 569 11.49 -15.30 -19.94
CA PRO A 569 10.41 -15.83 -19.12
C PRO A 569 10.87 -16.94 -18.17
N TYR A 570 10.55 -16.79 -16.89
CA TYR A 570 10.69 -17.78 -15.83
C TYR A 570 9.33 -18.22 -15.31
N TYR A 571 9.27 -19.46 -14.82
CA TYR A 571 8.09 -20.03 -14.18
C TYR A 571 8.38 -20.33 -12.72
N ALA A 572 7.34 -20.19 -11.88
CA ALA A 572 7.45 -20.46 -10.46
C ALA A 572 6.22 -21.19 -9.93
N ASN A 573 6.45 -22.33 -9.29
CA ASN A 573 5.40 -23.01 -8.54
C ASN A 573 5.25 -22.32 -7.19
N VAL A 574 4.08 -21.71 -6.94
CA VAL A 574 3.75 -21.09 -5.66
C VAL A 574 2.96 -22.09 -4.81
N PRO A 575 3.51 -22.58 -3.68
CA PRO A 575 2.86 -23.57 -2.86
C PRO A 575 1.87 -22.97 -1.86
N PHE A 576 0.88 -23.74 -1.46
CA PHE A 576 -0.13 -23.35 -0.47
C PHE A 576 0.50 -22.91 0.85
N ARG A 577 1.56 -23.60 1.29
CA ARG A 577 2.30 -23.25 2.51
C ARG A 577 3.02 -21.89 2.47
N ALA A 578 3.18 -21.26 1.30
CA ALA A 578 3.66 -19.87 1.22
C ALA A 578 2.56 -18.83 1.53
N LEU A 579 1.28 -19.22 1.47
CA LEU A 579 0.14 -18.36 1.83
C LEU A 579 -0.23 -18.48 3.31
N LEU A 580 0.29 -19.49 4.03
CA LEU A 580 0.00 -19.78 5.44
C LEU A 580 0.96 -19.03 6.37
N PRO A 581 0.51 -18.06 7.20
CA PRO A 581 1.37 -17.46 8.20
C PRO A 581 1.84 -18.51 9.22
N LYS A 582 3.15 -18.53 9.50
CA LYS A 582 3.77 -19.56 10.33
C LYS A 582 3.15 -19.61 11.73
N ALA A 583 2.74 -20.80 12.18
CA ALA A 583 2.15 -21.04 13.49
C ALA A 583 0.84 -20.25 13.81
N TRP A 584 0.21 -19.66 12.80
CA TRP A 584 -1.07 -18.95 12.90
C TRP A 584 -2.14 -19.63 12.04
N GLU A 585 -3.36 -19.71 12.54
CA GLU A 585 -4.50 -20.37 11.89
C GLU A 585 -5.62 -19.37 11.56
N GLY A 586 -6.56 -19.75 10.69
CA GLY A 586 -7.75 -18.96 10.39
C GLY A 586 -7.55 -17.78 9.42
N VAL A 587 -6.33 -17.56 8.92
CA VAL A 587 -6.05 -16.56 7.87
C VAL A 587 -5.03 -17.06 6.83
N LEU A 588 -5.26 -16.75 5.55
CA LEU A 588 -4.28 -16.86 4.45
C LEU A 588 -3.84 -15.46 4.02
N ALA A 589 -2.60 -15.29 3.57
CA ALA A 589 -2.16 -14.06 2.88
C ALA A 589 -1.91 -14.32 1.40
N THR A 590 -2.42 -13.44 0.54
CA THR A 590 -2.32 -13.57 -0.93
C THR A 590 -1.81 -12.27 -1.57
N GLY A 591 -1.50 -12.33 -2.86
CA GLY A 591 -0.89 -11.27 -3.65
C GLY A 591 0.48 -10.87 -3.11
N LEU A 592 0.68 -9.56 -2.92
CA LEU A 592 1.96 -9.02 -2.46
C LEU A 592 2.28 -9.35 -0.99
N GLY A 593 1.31 -9.82 -0.22
CA GLY A 593 1.51 -10.23 1.17
C GLY A 593 2.07 -11.64 1.35
N VAL A 594 2.21 -12.42 0.28
CA VAL A 594 2.65 -13.83 0.31
C VAL A 594 4.08 -13.98 0.86
N SER A 595 4.38 -15.14 1.47
CA SER A 595 5.69 -15.46 2.02
C SER A 595 6.73 -15.71 0.92
N ALA A 596 7.56 -14.72 0.65
CA ALA A 596 8.68 -14.81 -0.26
C ALA A 596 9.79 -13.82 0.14
N HIS A 597 11.04 -14.18 -0.18
CA HIS A 597 12.13 -13.22 -0.17
C HIS A 597 11.79 -12.06 -1.12
N ARG A 598 12.19 -10.84 -0.78
CA ARG A 598 11.82 -9.65 -1.58
C ARG A 598 12.20 -9.76 -3.05
N ASP A 599 13.38 -10.31 -3.33
CA ASP A 599 13.88 -10.47 -4.69
C ASP A 599 13.12 -11.53 -5.49
N CYS A 600 12.27 -12.34 -4.84
CA CYS A 600 11.35 -13.25 -5.52
C CYS A 600 10.04 -12.58 -5.94
N MET A 601 9.69 -11.44 -5.35
CA MET A 601 8.42 -10.76 -5.64
C MET A 601 8.26 -10.42 -7.13
N PRO A 602 9.27 -9.91 -7.86
CA PRO A 602 9.18 -9.72 -9.31
C PRO A 602 8.78 -10.98 -10.10
N LEU A 603 9.02 -12.18 -9.56
CA LEU A 603 8.73 -13.46 -10.22
C LEU A 603 7.29 -13.96 -10.02
N ILE A 604 6.60 -13.49 -8.98
CA ILE A 604 5.30 -14.04 -8.56
C ILE A 604 4.18 -13.01 -8.41
N ARG A 605 4.47 -11.71 -8.62
CA ARG A 605 3.53 -10.60 -8.36
C ARG A 605 2.76 -10.09 -9.59
N MET A 606 2.91 -10.71 -10.76
CA MET A 606 2.23 -10.22 -11.97
C MET A 606 0.73 -10.34 -11.80
N GLN A 607 -0.04 -9.41 -12.38
CA GLN A 607 -1.48 -9.34 -12.12
C GLN A 607 -2.23 -10.66 -12.40
N PRO A 608 -1.97 -11.38 -13.52
CA PRO A 608 -2.58 -12.69 -13.75
C PRO A 608 -2.26 -13.73 -12.66
N ASP A 609 -1.02 -13.73 -12.19
CA ASP A 609 -0.57 -14.66 -11.14
C ASP A 609 -1.30 -14.36 -9.82
N VAL A 610 -1.41 -13.09 -9.46
CA VAL A 610 -2.11 -12.62 -8.25
C VAL A 610 -3.62 -12.88 -8.32
N GLN A 611 -4.23 -12.74 -9.50
CA GLN A 611 -5.65 -13.05 -9.70
C GLN A 611 -5.94 -14.54 -9.43
N ASN A 612 -5.12 -15.41 -10.01
CA ASN A 612 -5.22 -16.85 -9.83
C ASN A 612 -4.90 -17.29 -8.39
N GLN A 613 -3.92 -16.63 -7.75
CA GLN A 613 -3.58 -16.85 -6.34
C GLN A 613 -4.70 -16.43 -5.39
N GLY A 614 -5.33 -15.29 -5.67
CA GLY A 614 -6.53 -14.83 -4.98
C GLY A 614 -7.67 -15.84 -5.07
N TYR A 615 -7.99 -16.28 -6.29
CA TYR A 615 -9.03 -17.28 -6.53
C TYR A 615 -8.78 -18.57 -5.74
N ALA A 616 -7.55 -19.07 -5.75
CA ALA A 616 -7.16 -20.26 -5.00
C ALA A 616 -7.29 -20.08 -3.48
N ALA A 617 -6.91 -18.91 -2.95
CA ALA A 617 -7.04 -18.58 -1.53
C ALA A 617 -8.52 -18.53 -1.10
N GLY A 618 -9.39 -17.91 -1.91
CA GLY A 618 -10.83 -17.87 -1.63
C GLY A 618 -11.49 -19.25 -1.60
N LEU A 619 -11.11 -20.13 -2.54
CA LEU A 619 -11.62 -21.49 -2.60
C LEU A 619 -11.14 -22.33 -1.39
N ALA A 620 -9.89 -22.14 -0.97
CA ALA A 620 -9.35 -22.75 0.24
C ALA A 620 -10.07 -22.25 1.50
N ALA A 621 -10.35 -20.94 1.59
CA ALA A 621 -11.07 -20.33 2.72
C ALA A 621 -12.51 -20.83 2.82
N ALA A 622 -13.23 -20.91 1.71
CA ALA A 622 -14.56 -21.51 1.69
C ALA A 622 -14.52 -22.99 2.06
N THR A 623 -13.54 -23.75 1.56
CA THR A 623 -13.39 -25.17 1.91
C THR A 623 -13.15 -25.34 3.42
N ALA A 624 -12.24 -24.57 4.02
CA ALA A 624 -11.97 -24.60 5.46
C ALA A 624 -13.21 -24.21 6.28
N ALA A 625 -13.88 -23.11 5.92
CA ALA A 625 -15.05 -22.60 6.63
C ALA A 625 -16.26 -23.54 6.57
N LEU A 626 -16.54 -24.12 5.40
CA LEU A 626 -17.69 -25.01 5.18
C LEU A 626 -17.48 -26.41 5.76
N GLU A 627 -16.24 -26.92 5.75
CA GLU A 627 -15.90 -28.21 6.38
C GLU A 627 -15.66 -28.10 7.90
N GLY A 628 -15.59 -26.89 8.45
CA GLY A 628 -15.29 -26.65 9.86
C GLY A 628 -13.86 -27.04 10.25
N LYS A 629 -12.91 -26.90 9.32
CA LYS A 629 -11.49 -27.29 9.48
C LYS A 629 -10.56 -26.08 9.49
N GLY A 630 -9.38 -26.22 10.08
CA GLY A 630 -8.28 -25.28 9.89
C GLY A 630 -7.68 -25.39 8.48
N PHE A 631 -6.95 -24.37 8.04
CA PHE A 631 -6.32 -24.37 6.73
C PHE A 631 -5.28 -25.49 6.57
N ARG A 632 -4.60 -25.88 7.65
CA ARG A 632 -3.63 -26.99 7.64
C ARG A 632 -4.27 -28.38 7.55
N GLU A 633 -5.60 -28.46 7.72
CA GLU A 633 -6.36 -29.72 7.73
C GLU A 633 -7.12 -29.96 6.42
N ILE A 634 -7.14 -28.99 5.49
CA ILE A 634 -7.83 -29.14 4.21
C ILE A 634 -7.11 -30.18 3.34
N ALA A 635 -7.88 -30.95 2.57
CA ALA A 635 -7.33 -31.93 1.65
C ALA A 635 -6.74 -31.24 0.42
N ILE A 636 -5.43 -30.98 0.43
CA ILE A 636 -4.75 -30.21 -0.64
C ILE A 636 -4.97 -30.78 -2.04
N ARG A 637 -5.08 -32.10 -2.19
CA ARG A 637 -5.35 -32.75 -3.47
C ARG A 637 -6.76 -32.45 -4.00
N GLU A 638 -7.75 -32.32 -3.12
CA GLU A 638 -9.10 -31.91 -3.55
C GLU A 638 -9.10 -30.44 -3.99
N LEU A 639 -8.38 -29.57 -3.28
CA LEU A 639 -8.21 -28.18 -3.70
C LEU A 639 -7.55 -28.10 -5.08
N GLN A 640 -6.45 -28.83 -5.29
CA GLN A 640 -5.76 -28.88 -6.58
C GLN A 640 -6.66 -29.42 -7.71
N ARG A 641 -7.49 -30.45 -7.46
CA ARG A 641 -8.46 -30.93 -8.47
C ARG A 641 -9.46 -29.86 -8.87
N LYS A 642 -9.95 -29.07 -7.91
CA LYS A 642 -10.82 -27.93 -8.22
C LYS A 642 -10.06 -26.88 -9.04
N LEU A 643 -8.82 -26.55 -8.69
CA LEU A 643 -7.98 -25.60 -9.44
C LEU A 643 -7.65 -26.07 -10.86
N VAL A 644 -7.46 -27.39 -11.07
CA VAL A 644 -7.34 -28.01 -12.39
C VAL A 644 -8.63 -27.86 -13.19
N SER A 645 -9.79 -28.09 -12.56
CA SER A 645 -11.10 -27.97 -13.23
C SER A 645 -11.38 -26.56 -13.75
N VAL A 646 -10.81 -25.52 -13.12
CA VAL A 646 -10.88 -24.12 -13.55
C VAL A 646 -9.62 -23.66 -14.29
N LYS A 647 -8.75 -24.59 -14.72
CA LYS A 647 -7.53 -24.34 -15.52
C LYS A 647 -6.51 -23.39 -14.90
N ILE A 648 -6.50 -23.22 -13.58
CA ILE A 648 -5.43 -22.51 -12.86
C ILE A 648 -4.17 -23.39 -12.80
N LEU A 649 -4.35 -24.71 -12.67
CA LEU A 649 -3.27 -25.69 -12.62
C LEU A 649 -3.42 -26.74 -13.74
N PRO A 650 -2.31 -27.30 -14.25
CA PRO A 650 -2.35 -28.48 -15.10
C PRO A 650 -2.57 -29.76 -14.30
N GLU A 651 -3.08 -30.82 -14.94
CA GLU A 651 -3.31 -32.13 -14.31
C GLU A 651 -2.04 -32.75 -13.71
N THR A 652 -0.86 -32.42 -14.24
CA THR A 652 0.44 -32.94 -13.77
C THR A 652 0.71 -32.63 -12.31
N ILE A 653 0.18 -31.53 -11.76
CA ILE A 653 0.36 -31.15 -10.34
C ILE A 653 -0.17 -32.21 -9.37
N LEU A 654 -1.18 -33.00 -9.79
CA LEU A 654 -1.83 -33.98 -8.91
C LEU A 654 -0.90 -35.12 -8.46
N THR A 655 0.21 -35.35 -9.18
CA THR A 655 1.22 -36.36 -8.86
C THR A 655 2.55 -35.76 -8.38
N GLU A 656 2.69 -34.43 -8.42
CA GLU A 656 3.92 -33.76 -8.00
C GLU A 656 4.18 -33.89 -6.50
N VAL A 657 5.45 -33.97 -6.15
CA VAL A 657 5.98 -33.99 -4.78
C VAL A 657 7.13 -33.01 -4.67
N ASP A 658 7.45 -32.60 -3.44
CA ASP A 658 8.56 -31.69 -3.15
C ASP A 658 9.87 -32.26 -3.75
N SER A 659 10.45 -31.54 -4.72
CA SER A 659 11.66 -31.95 -5.44
C SER A 659 12.31 -30.77 -6.16
N CYS A 660 13.58 -30.91 -6.58
CA CYS A 660 14.31 -29.94 -7.41
C CYS A 660 14.73 -30.58 -8.74
N GLY A 661 14.92 -29.76 -9.79
CA GLY A 661 15.34 -30.19 -11.14
C GLY A 661 14.19 -30.44 -12.13
N GLY A 662 14.49 -30.54 -13.43
CA GLY A 662 13.48 -30.90 -14.46
C GLY A 662 13.62 -30.30 -15.86
N PHE A 663 14.57 -29.39 -16.11
CA PHE A 663 14.89 -28.85 -17.45
C PHE A 663 16.40 -28.94 -17.71
N GLU A 664 16.81 -28.89 -18.99
CA GLU A 664 18.16 -29.18 -19.49
C GLU A 664 19.28 -28.43 -18.74
N ASP A 665 20.44 -29.09 -18.62
CA ASP A 665 21.61 -28.70 -17.81
C ASP A 665 22.35 -27.43 -18.29
N GLU A 666 21.83 -26.69 -19.29
CA GLU A 666 22.50 -25.52 -19.87
C GLU A 666 22.14 -24.16 -19.20
N ASP A 667 21.23 -24.14 -18.20
CA ASP A 667 20.95 -22.92 -17.44
C ASP A 667 22.07 -22.64 -16.42
N THR A 668 22.95 -21.70 -16.75
CA THR A 668 24.06 -21.29 -15.86
C THR A 668 23.59 -20.62 -14.56
N HIS A 669 22.31 -20.25 -14.38
CA HIS A 669 21.77 -19.84 -13.06
C HIS A 669 21.45 -21.05 -12.18
N LYS A 670 21.22 -22.23 -12.78
CA LYS A 670 20.97 -23.47 -12.05
C LYS A 670 22.17 -23.88 -11.20
N GLU A 671 23.39 -23.80 -11.73
CA GLU A 671 24.61 -24.13 -10.97
C GLU A 671 24.73 -23.27 -9.71
N LEU A 672 24.43 -21.97 -9.83
CA LEU A 672 24.44 -21.02 -8.74
C LEU A 672 23.32 -21.31 -7.74
N ALA A 673 22.11 -21.62 -8.22
CA ALA A 673 20.98 -22.01 -7.37
C ALA A 673 21.27 -23.29 -6.57
N ASP A 674 21.89 -24.30 -7.20
CA ASP A 674 22.28 -25.55 -6.55
C ASP A 674 23.30 -25.29 -5.41
N LEU A 675 24.20 -24.30 -5.55
CA LEU A 675 25.09 -23.87 -4.46
C LEU A 675 24.31 -23.30 -3.26
N PHE A 676 23.32 -22.43 -3.51
CA PHE A 676 22.51 -21.81 -2.45
C PHE A 676 21.48 -22.77 -1.82
N LEU A 677 21.11 -23.85 -2.49
CA LEU A 677 20.27 -24.91 -1.93
C LEU A 677 21.02 -25.76 -0.88
N ALA A 678 22.33 -25.93 -1.04
CA ALA A 678 23.18 -26.74 -0.15
C ALA A 678 24.49 -26.00 0.20
N PRO A 679 24.44 -24.89 0.95
CA PRO A 679 25.59 -23.99 1.14
C PRO A 679 26.81 -24.66 1.79
N GLN A 680 26.60 -25.64 2.67
CA GLN A 680 27.68 -26.36 3.35
C GLN A 680 28.46 -27.27 2.39
N GLU A 681 27.75 -27.96 1.49
CA GLU A 681 28.38 -28.82 0.46
C GLU A 681 29.02 -27.96 -0.63
N ALA A 682 28.36 -26.86 -0.99
CA ALA A 682 28.82 -25.86 -1.93
C ALA A 682 30.19 -25.27 -1.52
N GLU A 683 30.36 -24.91 -0.25
CA GLU A 683 31.60 -24.31 0.26
C GLU A 683 32.83 -25.21 -0.01
N ALA A 684 32.75 -26.50 0.31
CA ALA A 684 33.84 -27.44 0.09
C ALA A 684 34.22 -27.56 -1.40
N ARG A 685 33.21 -27.60 -2.28
CA ARG A 685 33.40 -27.63 -3.74
C ARG A 685 34.06 -26.34 -4.25
N LEU A 686 33.61 -25.19 -3.75
CA LEU A 686 34.15 -23.88 -4.12
C LEU A 686 35.59 -23.70 -3.64
N LEU A 687 35.94 -24.17 -2.44
CA LEU A 687 37.33 -24.16 -1.95
C LEU A 687 38.26 -25.00 -2.83
N ALA A 688 37.82 -26.19 -3.23
CA ALA A 688 38.59 -27.03 -4.14
C ALA A 688 38.76 -26.39 -5.53
N LYS A 689 37.68 -25.80 -6.07
CA LYS A 689 37.72 -25.04 -7.34
C LYS A 689 38.69 -23.86 -7.23
N PHE A 690 38.59 -23.06 -6.17
CA PHE A 690 39.42 -21.88 -5.95
C PHE A 690 40.89 -22.24 -5.78
N ALA A 691 41.21 -23.29 -5.03
CA ALA A 691 42.58 -23.77 -4.86
C ALA A 691 43.20 -24.26 -6.18
N ALA A 692 42.39 -24.84 -7.07
CA ALA A 692 42.85 -25.31 -8.38
C ALA A 692 43.00 -24.18 -9.41
N SER A 693 42.07 -23.22 -9.40
CA SER A 693 42.03 -22.08 -10.34
C SER A 693 41.38 -20.87 -9.65
N PRO A 694 42.17 -20.02 -8.98
CA PRO A 694 41.65 -18.82 -8.34
C PRO A 694 40.99 -17.88 -9.36
N ASP A 695 39.75 -17.51 -9.10
CA ASP A 695 38.98 -16.58 -9.93
C ASP A 695 38.10 -15.67 -9.05
N LEU A 696 37.76 -14.48 -9.57
CA LEU A 696 37.03 -13.46 -8.82
C LEU A 696 35.63 -13.94 -8.39
N GLU A 697 34.89 -14.59 -9.30
CA GLU A 697 33.52 -15.04 -9.03
C GLU A 697 33.49 -16.07 -7.88
N THR A 698 34.42 -17.01 -7.88
CA THR A 698 34.56 -18.00 -6.81
C THR A 698 35.00 -17.34 -5.49
N ALA A 699 35.87 -16.33 -5.53
CA ALA A 699 36.25 -15.56 -4.34
C ALA A 699 35.08 -14.77 -3.74
N GLU A 700 34.28 -14.11 -4.58
CA GLU A 700 33.07 -13.39 -4.17
C GLU A 700 32.04 -14.35 -3.56
N LEU A 701 31.83 -15.52 -4.18
CA LEU A 701 30.95 -16.58 -3.69
C LEU A 701 31.36 -17.08 -2.30
N LEU A 702 32.64 -17.42 -2.12
CA LEU A 702 33.17 -17.84 -0.83
C LEU A 702 32.95 -16.76 0.23
N ALA A 703 33.22 -15.50 -0.09
CA ALA A 703 33.01 -14.38 0.82
C ALA A 703 31.52 -14.19 1.19
N PHE A 704 30.58 -14.30 0.24
CA PHE A 704 29.14 -14.24 0.54
C PHE A 704 28.65 -15.43 1.38
N LEU A 705 29.32 -16.59 1.30
CA LEU A 705 29.10 -17.73 2.19
C LEU A 705 29.81 -17.58 3.55
N GLY A 706 30.52 -16.48 3.78
CA GLY A 706 31.23 -16.19 5.03
C GLY A 706 32.64 -16.81 5.12
N ASN A 707 33.18 -17.31 4.01
CA ASN A 707 34.51 -17.91 3.95
C ASN A 707 35.57 -16.92 3.41
N PRO A 708 36.69 -16.68 4.12
CA PRO A 708 37.67 -15.67 3.75
C PRO A 708 38.76 -16.14 2.77
N ALA A 709 38.69 -17.34 2.19
CA ALA A 709 39.76 -17.87 1.34
C ALA A 709 40.11 -16.98 0.12
N GLY A 710 39.15 -16.21 -0.39
CA GLY A 710 39.33 -15.27 -1.50
C GLY A 710 39.83 -13.86 -1.13
N THR A 711 40.15 -13.59 0.15
CA THR A 711 40.40 -12.23 0.66
C THR A 711 41.51 -11.50 -0.10
N GLU A 712 42.66 -12.14 -0.33
CA GLU A 712 43.81 -11.50 -1.00
C GLU A 712 43.48 -11.12 -2.45
N LEU A 713 42.78 -12.00 -3.18
CA LEU A 713 42.37 -11.74 -4.56
C LEU A 713 41.35 -10.61 -4.65
N LEU A 714 40.38 -10.57 -3.73
CA LEU A 714 39.40 -9.48 -3.64
C LEU A 714 40.09 -8.15 -3.33
N GLU A 715 41.03 -8.13 -2.38
CA GLU A 715 41.82 -6.95 -2.06
C GLU A 715 42.61 -6.44 -3.27
N GLN A 716 43.34 -7.33 -3.96
CA GLN A 716 44.09 -6.97 -5.16
C GLN A 716 43.17 -6.41 -6.25
N THR A 717 42.06 -7.10 -6.53
CA THR A 717 41.06 -6.70 -7.52
C THR A 717 40.51 -5.31 -7.22
N ILE A 718 40.17 -5.06 -5.95
CA ILE A 718 39.66 -3.77 -5.51
C ILE A 718 40.70 -2.69 -5.76
N ARG A 719 41.97 -2.88 -5.38
CA ARG A 719 43.03 -1.86 -5.57
C ARG A 719 43.24 -1.53 -7.05
N GLU A 720 43.44 -2.55 -7.88
CA GLU A 720 43.86 -2.41 -9.27
C GLU A 720 42.77 -1.88 -10.21
N THR A 721 41.50 -2.13 -9.89
CA THR A 721 40.37 -1.75 -10.76
C THR A 721 39.90 -0.33 -10.46
N ALA A 722 39.96 0.60 -11.41
CA ALA A 722 39.39 1.94 -11.24
C ALA A 722 37.87 1.89 -11.00
N TRP A 723 37.28 2.99 -10.50
CA TRP A 723 35.81 3.10 -10.49
C TRP A 723 35.28 2.89 -11.91
N ASP A 724 34.39 1.91 -12.07
CA ASP A 724 33.75 1.60 -13.34
C ASP A 724 32.47 2.46 -13.51
N SER A 725 31.54 2.04 -14.38
CA SER A 725 30.36 2.85 -14.66
C SER A 725 29.35 2.89 -13.53
N GLY A 726 29.46 2.02 -12.52
CA GLY A 726 28.46 1.90 -11.45
C GLY A 726 27.03 1.69 -11.95
N TRP A 727 26.08 2.01 -11.08
CA TRP A 727 24.64 1.95 -11.32
C TRP A 727 23.88 3.01 -10.50
N ALA A 728 22.89 3.63 -11.13
CA ALA A 728 21.87 4.45 -10.47
C ALA A 728 20.48 3.94 -10.83
N TYR A 729 19.51 4.33 -10.00
CA TYR A 729 18.10 4.15 -10.33
C TYR A 729 17.75 4.82 -11.64
N ARG A 730 16.99 4.12 -12.50
CA ARG A 730 16.57 4.60 -13.84
C ARG A 730 15.06 4.62 -14.07
N GLY A 731 14.26 4.36 -13.03
CA GLY A 731 12.79 4.31 -13.11
C GLY A 731 12.32 2.96 -13.67
N MET A 732 11.44 2.97 -14.66
CA MET A 732 10.89 1.75 -15.27
C MET A 732 11.93 0.94 -16.07
N GLY A 733 11.70 -0.37 -16.22
CA GLY A 733 12.49 -1.25 -17.08
C GLY A 733 13.88 -1.57 -16.55
N GLN A 734 14.00 -1.77 -15.23
CA GLN A 734 15.27 -2.10 -14.58
C GLN A 734 15.55 -3.60 -14.70
N PHE A 735 16.43 -3.92 -15.65
CA PHE A 735 16.95 -5.26 -15.92
C PHE A 735 18.47 -5.29 -15.78
N GLY A 736 19.02 -6.47 -15.51
CA GLY A 736 20.46 -6.68 -15.41
C GLY A 736 21.04 -6.26 -14.06
N ARG A 737 22.32 -5.85 -14.08
CA ARG A 737 23.08 -5.51 -12.87
C ARG A 737 22.57 -4.22 -12.22
N SER A 738 22.37 -4.26 -10.90
CA SER A 738 22.12 -3.08 -10.04
C SER A 738 23.33 -2.71 -9.17
N ALA A 739 24.46 -3.39 -9.40
CA ALA A 739 25.78 -3.11 -8.84
C ALA A 739 26.83 -3.52 -9.88
N SER A 740 27.86 -2.69 -10.06
CA SER A 740 28.94 -3.02 -10.99
C SER A 740 29.84 -4.14 -10.46
N PRO A 741 30.70 -4.77 -11.29
CA PRO A 741 31.65 -5.77 -10.80
C PRO A 741 32.52 -5.24 -9.64
N GLN A 742 32.98 -3.99 -9.74
CA GLN A 742 33.74 -3.37 -8.65
C GLN A 742 32.92 -3.21 -7.36
N ASP A 743 31.64 -2.84 -7.48
CA ASP A 743 30.75 -2.74 -6.34
C ASP A 743 30.52 -4.09 -5.66
N VAL A 744 30.31 -5.15 -6.46
CA VAL A 744 30.08 -6.51 -5.96
C VAL A 744 31.32 -7.03 -5.24
N ALA A 745 32.52 -6.80 -5.77
CA ALA A 745 33.77 -7.16 -5.10
C ALA A 745 33.91 -6.48 -3.73
N ILE A 746 33.59 -5.18 -3.61
CA ILE A 746 33.59 -4.46 -2.32
C ILE A 746 32.51 -5.01 -1.37
N MET A 747 31.31 -5.27 -1.88
CA MET A 747 30.20 -5.84 -1.11
C MET A 747 30.49 -7.26 -0.61
N ALA A 748 31.22 -8.07 -1.39
CA ALA A 748 31.70 -9.38 -0.97
C ALA A 748 32.84 -9.25 0.05
N TYR A 749 33.82 -8.38 -0.23
CA TYR A 749 34.99 -8.13 0.62
C TYR A 749 34.62 -7.70 2.05
N ARG A 750 33.47 -7.04 2.26
CA ARG A 750 32.96 -6.68 3.60
C ARG A 750 32.79 -7.90 4.53
N HIS A 751 32.55 -9.07 3.96
CA HIS A 751 32.38 -10.34 4.69
C HIS A 751 33.71 -11.06 4.94
N THR A 752 34.79 -10.57 4.31
CA THR A 752 36.15 -11.04 4.57
C THR A 752 36.73 -10.25 5.73
N GLY A 753 37.64 -10.83 6.52
CA GLY A 753 38.36 -10.13 7.59
C GLY A 753 39.46 -9.18 7.10
N GLY A 754 39.54 -8.88 5.79
CA GLY A 754 40.64 -8.13 5.15
C GLY A 754 40.82 -6.68 5.59
N ASP A 755 41.90 -6.03 5.20
CA ASP A 755 42.25 -4.65 5.59
C ASP A 755 41.30 -3.59 4.98
N ALA A 756 41.12 -2.45 5.65
CA ALA A 756 40.22 -1.38 5.16
C ALA A 756 40.86 -0.48 4.08
N ALA A 757 42.18 -0.48 3.93
CA ALA A 757 42.92 0.39 3.02
C ALA A 757 42.45 0.33 1.55
N PRO A 758 42.16 -0.84 0.94
CA PRO A 758 41.67 -0.90 -0.44
C PRO A 758 40.38 -0.10 -0.64
N VAL A 759 39.44 -0.23 0.31
CA VAL A 759 38.14 0.45 0.25
C VAL A 759 38.29 1.93 0.60
N LEU A 760 39.19 2.28 1.51
CA LEU A 760 39.52 3.66 1.85
C LEU A 760 40.13 4.42 0.65
N GLU A 761 41.00 3.78 -0.14
CA GLU A 761 41.53 4.33 -1.38
C GLU A 761 40.41 4.64 -2.39
N LYS A 762 39.42 3.75 -2.51
CA LYS A 762 38.23 3.98 -3.35
C LYS A 762 37.35 5.12 -2.85
N LEU A 763 37.14 5.21 -1.54
CA LEU A 763 36.39 6.29 -0.92
C LEU A 763 37.03 7.66 -1.18
N LYS A 764 38.37 7.76 -1.08
CA LYS A 764 39.12 8.99 -1.40
C LYS A 764 38.94 9.43 -2.85
N ALA A 765 38.88 8.47 -3.77
CA ALA A 765 38.68 8.73 -5.20
C ALA A 765 37.21 9.04 -5.56
N LEU A 766 36.26 8.84 -4.63
CA LEU A 766 34.83 8.99 -4.90
C LEU A 766 34.44 10.48 -4.96
N THR A 767 33.66 10.84 -5.98
CA THR A 767 33.15 12.22 -6.18
C THR A 767 31.62 12.26 -6.02
N PRO A 768 31.03 13.40 -5.63
CA PRO A 768 29.56 13.55 -5.51
C PRO A 768 28.76 13.14 -6.76
N ALA A 769 29.36 13.26 -7.94
CA ALA A 769 28.74 12.93 -9.23
C ALA A 769 28.72 11.42 -9.54
N ALA A 770 29.46 10.59 -8.80
CA ALA A 770 29.55 9.15 -9.02
C ALA A 770 28.18 8.46 -8.90
N GLU A 771 28.05 7.26 -9.46
CA GLU A 771 26.78 6.52 -9.41
C GLU A 771 26.41 6.04 -7.99
N PHE A 772 25.12 5.87 -7.72
CA PHE A 772 24.61 5.47 -6.40
C PHE A 772 25.23 4.15 -5.90
N SER A 773 25.42 3.16 -6.77
CA SER A 773 25.93 1.85 -6.37
C SER A 773 27.33 1.90 -5.73
N HIS A 774 28.18 2.85 -6.14
CA HIS A 774 29.49 3.07 -5.52
C HIS A 774 29.35 3.55 -4.08
N PHE A 775 28.45 4.52 -3.84
CA PHE A 775 28.13 4.98 -2.48
C PHE A 775 27.55 3.85 -1.64
N ARG A 776 26.64 3.05 -2.22
CA ARG A 776 26.07 1.88 -1.57
C ARG A 776 27.18 0.89 -1.15
N ALA A 777 28.07 0.51 -2.06
CA ALA A 777 29.14 -0.46 -1.81
C ALA A 777 30.08 -0.02 -0.68
N VAL A 778 30.63 1.20 -0.76
CA VAL A 778 31.56 1.70 0.27
C VAL A 778 30.85 1.92 1.60
N SER A 779 29.60 2.40 1.59
CA SER A 779 28.86 2.67 2.82
C SER A 779 28.49 1.39 3.55
N LEU A 780 28.11 0.32 2.81
CA LEU A 780 27.87 -0.99 3.39
C LEU A 780 29.13 -1.58 4.01
N TYR A 781 30.29 -1.41 3.37
CA TYR A 781 31.56 -1.82 3.94
C TYR A 781 31.86 -1.10 5.26
N PHE A 782 31.85 0.23 5.27
CA PHE A 782 32.19 1.02 6.47
C PHE A 782 31.13 0.99 7.57
N SER A 783 29.86 0.70 7.24
CA SER A 783 28.83 0.46 8.25
C SER A 783 29.05 -0.87 8.98
N ALA A 784 29.46 -1.92 8.25
CA ALA A 784 29.78 -3.22 8.83
C ALA A 784 31.17 -3.24 9.51
N ARG A 785 32.11 -2.44 9.00
CA ARG A 785 33.51 -2.37 9.44
C ARG A 785 33.93 -0.91 9.67
N PRO A 786 33.52 -0.30 10.79
CA PRO A 786 33.85 1.09 11.11
C PRO A 786 35.37 1.35 11.09
N CYS A 787 35.78 2.43 10.44
CA CYS A 787 37.18 2.79 10.23
C CYS A 787 37.36 4.31 10.48
N PRO A 788 38.10 4.73 11.53
CA PRO A 788 38.32 6.15 11.82
C PRO A 788 38.96 6.93 10.67
N GLU A 789 39.80 6.28 9.86
CA GLU A 789 40.48 6.88 8.72
C GLU A 789 39.53 7.24 7.56
N ALA A 790 38.31 6.67 7.53
CA ALA A 790 37.28 6.99 6.56
C ALA A 790 36.49 8.28 6.90
N ILE A 791 36.51 8.72 8.17
CA ILE A 791 35.72 9.86 8.68
C ILE A 791 35.94 11.12 7.83
N PRO A 792 37.17 11.59 7.55
CA PRO A 792 37.37 12.86 6.84
C PRO A 792 36.78 12.84 5.42
N GLU A 793 36.81 11.70 4.74
CA GLU A 793 36.29 11.57 3.38
C GLU A 793 34.76 11.46 3.34
N LEU A 794 34.16 10.75 4.30
CA LEU A 794 32.71 10.69 4.46
C LEU A 794 32.15 12.08 4.81
N GLU A 795 32.83 12.83 5.68
CA GLU A 795 32.47 14.22 5.99
C GLU A 795 32.63 15.14 4.79
N ARG A 796 33.73 15.02 4.03
CA ARG A 796 33.96 15.78 2.79
C ARG A 796 32.82 15.58 1.79
N LEU A 797 32.35 14.34 1.61
CA LEU A 797 31.22 14.04 0.72
C LEU A 797 29.93 14.70 1.20
N LEU A 798 29.57 14.56 2.48
CA LEU A 798 28.36 15.18 3.04
C LEU A 798 28.39 16.71 3.07
N GLN A 799 29.57 17.32 3.11
CA GLN A 799 29.75 18.78 3.06
C GLN A 799 29.85 19.32 1.64
N SER A 800 29.89 18.45 0.62
CA SER A 800 29.92 18.88 -0.78
C SER A 800 28.61 19.57 -1.18
N GLU A 801 28.71 20.59 -2.02
CA GLU A 801 27.55 21.37 -2.48
C GLU A 801 26.51 20.46 -3.15
N GLY A 802 25.25 20.58 -2.72
CA GLY A 802 24.12 19.80 -3.25
C GLY A 802 24.05 18.33 -2.82
N PHE A 803 24.98 17.84 -1.98
CA PHE A 803 24.98 16.44 -1.55
C PHE A 803 24.01 16.13 -0.39
N ARG A 804 23.68 17.14 0.42
CA ARG A 804 22.87 17.01 1.64
C ARG A 804 21.61 17.87 1.58
N GLY A 805 20.58 17.50 2.33
CA GLY A 805 19.37 18.31 2.53
C GLY A 805 18.19 17.87 1.68
N HIS A 806 18.12 16.58 1.31
CA HIS A 806 17.09 16.05 0.44
C HIS A 806 15.90 15.42 1.18
N ALA A 807 15.87 15.46 2.52
CA ALA A 807 14.78 14.89 3.32
C ALA A 807 13.51 15.77 3.26
N PHE A 808 12.35 15.16 3.02
CA PHE A 808 11.07 15.87 3.09
C PHE A 808 10.52 15.87 4.52
N ARG A 809 10.40 17.04 5.14
CA ARG A 809 9.97 17.19 6.54
C ARG A 809 8.56 17.76 6.68
N THR A 810 8.10 18.47 5.65
CA THR A 810 6.80 19.14 5.60
C THR A 810 6.11 18.91 4.27
N HIS A 811 4.81 19.16 4.21
CA HIS A 811 4.05 19.16 2.95
C HIS A 811 4.62 20.15 1.92
N SER A 812 5.24 21.25 2.35
CA SER A 812 5.93 22.19 1.45
C SER A 812 7.16 21.55 0.82
N ASP A 813 7.99 20.84 1.60
CA ASP A 813 9.16 20.14 1.07
C ASP A 813 8.75 19.07 0.04
N VAL A 814 7.58 18.45 0.22
CA VAL A 814 7.02 17.49 -0.75
C VAL A 814 6.73 18.17 -2.09
N LEU A 815 6.14 19.37 -2.09
CA LEU A 815 5.87 20.13 -3.31
C LEU A 815 7.18 20.60 -3.98
N ASP A 816 8.14 21.08 -3.20
CA ASP A 816 9.47 21.48 -3.71
C ASP A 816 10.24 20.29 -4.34
N GLY A 817 9.93 19.08 -3.89
CA GLY A 817 10.43 17.81 -4.41
C GLY A 817 9.82 17.36 -5.74
N VAL A 818 8.72 17.98 -6.20
CA VAL A 818 8.03 17.57 -7.44
C VAL A 818 8.93 17.81 -8.65
N ARG A 819 9.00 16.81 -9.54
CA ARG A 819 9.66 16.89 -10.85
C ARG A 819 8.67 16.51 -11.94
N GLY A 820 8.80 17.04 -13.15
CA GLY A 820 7.82 16.81 -14.23
C GLY A 820 7.77 15.36 -14.74
N SER A 821 8.90 14.65 -14.82
CA SER A 821 8.97 13.30 -15.39
C SER A 821 8.19 12.26 -14.57
N VAL A 822 7.39 11.42 -15.23
CA VAL A 822 6.63 10.30 -14.61
C VAL A 822 7.51 9.14 -14.15
N VAL A 823 8.80 9.19 -14.46
CA VAL A 823 9.82 8.22 -14.07
C VAL A 823 11.06 8.91 -13.46
N ASP A 824 10.86 10.05 -12.80
CA ASP A 824 11.98 10.78 -12.19
C ASP A 824 12.68 9.94 -11.13
N THR A 825 14.01 9.97 -11.16
CA THR A 825 14.86 9.28 -10.18
C THR A 825 15.94 10.19 -9.61
N THR A 826 15.96 11.46 -9.99
CA THR A 826 17.01 12.40 -9.58
C THR A 826 17.01 12.61 -8.08
N VAL A 827 15.84 12.92 -7.51
CA VAL A 827 15.66 13.11 -6.06
C VAL A 827 15.93 11.81 -5.31
N ARG A 828 15.43 10.67 -5.82
CA ARG A 828 15.65 9.33 -5.24
C ARG A 828 17.15 8.99 -5.13
N ASN A 829 17.91 9.17 -6.20
CA ASN A 829 19.34 8.88 -6.20
C ASN A 829 20.10 9.81 -5.24
N ALA A 830 19.74 11.10 -5.17
CA ALA A 830 20.37 12.05 -4.24
C ALA A 830 20.12 11.66 -2.77
N GLN A 831 18.87 11.32 -2.42
CA GLN A 831 18.48 10.89 -1.08
C GLN A 831 19.20 9.61 -0.65
N LEU A 832 19.29 8.63 -1.54
CA LEU A 832 20.01 7.39 -1.24
C LEU A 832 21.51 7.62 -1.03
N LYS A 833 22.17 8.44 -1.86
CA LYS A 833 23.59 8.78 -1.66
C LYS A 833 23.82 9.49 -0.32
N GLU A 834 23.00 10.48 -0.01
CA GLU A 834 23.04 11.22 1.27
C GLU A 834 22.90 10.25 2.45
N LEU A 835 21.87 9.40 2.42
CA LEU A 835 21.47 8.56 3.54
C LEU A 835 22.48 7.43 3.83
N TYR A 836 22.98 6.76 2.79
CA TYR A 836 24.02 5.72 2.96
C TYR A 836 25.33 6.31 3.48
N THR A 837 25.75 7.46 2.96
CA THR A 837 26.98 8.14 3.41
C THR A 837 26.85 8.59 4.86
N ALA A 838 25.69 9.12 5.26
CA ALA A 838 25.40 9.50 6.64
C ALA A 838 25.43 8.29 7.60
N LYS A 839 24.90 7.13 7.18
CA LYS A 839 25.00 5.89 7.97
C LYS A 839 26.43 5.42 8.15
N ALA A 840 27.21 5.37 7.08
CA ALA A 840 28.62 4.98 7.15
C ALA A 840 29.42 5.93 8.07
N LEU A 841 29.16 7.24 7.98
CA LEU A 841 29.78 8.22 8.87
C LEU A 841 29.35 8.00 10.32
N LYS A 842 28.06 7.75 10.58
CA LYS A 842 27.57 7.49 11.94
C LYS A 842 28.20 6.23 12.56
N ALA A 843 28.44 5.20 11.75
CA ALA A 843 29.10 3.97 12.19
C ALA A 843 30.58 4.21 12.52
N CYS A 844 31.30 4.99 11.69
CA CYS A 844 32.71 5.32 11.89
C CYS A 844 32.94 6.37 13.01
N ASP A 845 32.06 7.35 13.12
CA ASP A 845 32.03 8.38 14.15
C ASP A 845 30.63 8.52 14.77
N PRO A 846 30.37 7.80 15.88
CA PRO A 846 29.12 7.94 16.62
C PRO A 846 28.87 9.36 17.16
N GLY A 847 29.90 10.20 17.28
CA GLY A 847 29.82 11.59 17.73
C GLY A 847 29.50 12.61 16.63
N SER A 848 29.48 12.19 15.35
CA SER A 848 29.30 13.11 14.23
C SER A 848 27.93 13.80 14.27
N ARG A 849 27.96 15.13 14.42
CA ARG A 849 26.75 15.97 14.41
C ARG A 849 26.08 16.00 13.04
N THR A 850 26.89 16.02 11.98
CA THR A 850 26.41 16.04 10.59
C THR A 850 25.62 14.78 10.27
N ALA A 851 26.17 13.61 10.58
CA ALA A 851 25.47 12.33 10.38
C ALA A 851 24.20 12.24 11.23
N ALA A 852 24.29 12.61 12.52
CA ALA A 852 23.14 12.58 13.42
C ALA A 852 22.00 13.51 12.95
N GLU A 853 22.34 14.70 12.46
CA GLU A 853 21.36 15.64 11.93
C GLU A 853 20.68 15.11 10.67
N THR A 854 21.44 14.61 9.68
CA THR A 854 20.89 14.03 8.44
C THR A 854 19.98 12.84 8.74
N LEU A 855 20.43 11.87 9.53
CA LEU A 855 19.63 10.69 9.87
C LEU A 855 18.34 11.09 10.62
N ARG A 856 18.43 12.05 11.54
CA ARG A 856 17.25 12.58 12.24
C ARG A 856 16.24 13.21 11.27
N GLN A 857 16.70 14.00 10.30
CA GLN A 857 15.82 14.63 9.30
C GLN A 857 15.03 13.60 8.48
N TYR A 858 15.65 12.48 8.09
CA TYR A 858 14.93 11.39 7.42
C TYR A 858 14.00 10.63 8.36
N ARG A 859 14.46 10.30 9.57
CA ARG A 859 13.67 9.56 10.58
C ARG A 859 12.38 10.29 10.95
N GLU A 860 12.45 11.61 11.10
CA GLU A 860 11.31 12.48 11.41
C GLU A 860 10.58 12.97 10.14
N GLY A 861 11.13 12.66 8.96
CA GLY A 861 10.59 13.06 7.68
C GLY A 861 9.40 12.23 7.21
N MET A 862 8.77 12.68 6.13
CA MET A 862 7.56 12.10 5.57
C MET A 862 7.82 10.89 4.67
N GLN A 863 9.08 10.46 4.49
CA GLN A 863 9.45 9.41 3.54
C GLN A 863 9.80 8.12 4.27
N SER A 864 8.83 7.21 4.44
CA SER A 864 8.93 6.11 5.40
C SER A 864 10.00 5.08 5.06
N CYS A 865 10.22 4.77 3.80
CA CYS A 865 11.29 3.84 3.42
C CYS A 865 12.67 4.34 3.88
N TYR A 866 12.88 5.66 3.84
CA TYR A 866 14.10 6.28 4.33
C TYR A 866 14.09 6.46 5.85
N ALA A 867 12.93 6.77 6.44
CA ALA A 867 12.79 6.90 7.88
C ALA A 867 13.08 5.60 8.62
N LEU A 868 12.56 4.47 8.12
CA LEU A 868 12.83 3.13 8.65
C LEU A 868 14.33 2.82 8.57
N PHE A 869 14.95 3.05 7.41
CA PHE A 869 16.38 2.86 7.28
C PHE A 869 17.17 3.80 8.20
N ALA A 870 16.75 5.05 8.41
CA ALA A 870 17.47 6.00 9.27
C ALA A 870 17.32 5.74 10.78
N ALA A 871 16.28 4.99 11.18
CA ALA A 871 15.97 4.69 12.58
C ALA A 871 16.82 3.55 13.15
N ASP A 872 17.16 2.57 12.31
CA ASP A 872 18.06 1.45 12.61
C ASP A 872 19.53 1.85 12.48
#